data_AF-A0A0W4ZCM4-F1
#
_entry.id   AF-A0A0W4ZCM4-F1
#
_cell.length_a   1.000
_cell.length_b   1.000
_cell.length_c   1.000
_cell.angle_alpha   90.00
_cell.angle_beta   90.00
_cell.angle_gamma   90.00
#
_symmetry.space_group_name_H-M   'P 1'
#
loop_
_entity.id
_entity.type
_entity.pdbx_description
1 polymer ?
#
loop_
_entity_poly.entity_id
_entity_poly.type
_entity_poly.pdbx_seq_one_letter_code
_entity_poly.pdbx_strand_id
1 'polypeptide(L)'
;MKAFFFVIFVILSTISYAFSKGINTYESKENLNLFTSKKIRSYSSSTYSELTSSLSRRLLSSSAWFIVLDDDTSMYSLILEDSITTEEKCKTYLKYLCEKLIGKLPKGNFTDILERLCDLNKRNSYCEGLFTKTSTIGKDLLTKCNGIKGKLIYYYYLGEDLFLGEKNTKIEAEHCENYGTLCAVFQRICRDLIGDLCARFNGLCYKKYTKDNKNSILLKFIGEEIITNELARNNPKHNELENYSQCVDSLLDKCHCVTSFGPTMVESCFEIQDTCKHLAQSVIFTCQCFDYYIKEFLSEDLHITGYKKDIARNNCSLFGVCENYLLLHCRNQTTKNFCKSLIKECTKEIDPDMLFINNLSLGKCRPTFKDINLTLFFSNERENSVSLPYKNPYLTLLIIFGTSLIRRGSSLKEKCKKFLEYGCTTHEHVFPNLDAYCKSKRTDECDNLDKSINDTCINLNKTFENLGLTSANGVWTILWNSTANIITTPQCQMFMEECIYFEHVCSGIKSLCENVKALCYTLGVKRFHLNNFWKKLKEKLSPSDFRIFNQSHLPQSSDTSKLHQPILDICAEFGGTNEVLFRWCLHPTPNHPPPPASITSPGNLLDRLFHDFSARYGDLKRGLLYVSEPPTLTECASYVYECHSLSDIFKNITNCTMLEEACYSGHINYSKLKDSTLSKSA
;
A
#
# COMPACT_ATOMS: atom_id res chain seq x y z
N MET A 1 -42.70 29.18 -18.72
CA MET A 1 -41.48 28.87 -19.51
C MET A 1 -40.19 29.09 -18.70
N LYS A 2 -40.14 28.62 -17.45
CA LYS A 2 -38.96 28.62 -16.56
C LYS A 2 -38.84 27.31 -15.76
N ALA A 3 -39.52 26.25 -16.20
CA ALA A 3 -39.50 24.93 -15.55
C ALA A 3 -38.97 23.82 -16.48
N PHE A 4 -38.46 24.14 -17.67
CA PHE A 4 -37.98 23.16 -18.65
C PHE A 4 -36.45 23.07 -18.77
N PHE A 5 -35.71 23.97 -18.11
CA PHE A 5 -34.23 23.93 -18.07
C PHE A 5 -33.66 23.16 -16.87
N PHE A 6 -34.51 22.77 -15.91
CA PHE A 6 -34.09 22.02 -14.71
C PHE A 6 -34.13 20.48 -14.91
N VAL A 7 -34.56 19.99 -16.09
CA VAL A 7 -34.60 18.55 -16.46
C VAL A 7 -33.36 18.14 -17.28
N ILE A 8 -32.58 19.10 -17.79
CA ILE A 8 -31.36 18.85 -18.59
C ILE A 8 -30.14 18.54 -17.70
N PHE A 9 -30.23 18.77 -16.39
CA PHE A 9 -29.16 18.43 -15.46
C PHE A 9 -29.18 16.97 -14.96
N VAL A 10 -30.13 16.12 -15.35
CA VAL A 10 -30.31 14.84 -14.63
C VAL A 10 -30.27 13.57 -15.49
N ILE A 11 -30.31 13.62 -16.83
CA ILE A 11 -30.56 12.39 -17.63
C ILE A 11 -29.55 12.06 -18.77
N LEU A 12 -28.58 12.90 -19.17
CA LEU A 12 -27.87 12.69 -20.46
C LEU A 12 -26.32 12.74 -20.51
N SER A 13 -25.58 12.54 -19.41
CA SER A 13 -24.11 12.43 -19.53
C SER A 13 -23.48 11.26 -18.78
N THR A 14 -24.23 10.65 -17.87
CA THR A 14 -24.05 9.26 -17.49
C THR A 14 -24.58 8.37 -18.63
N ILE A 15 -23.73 7.45 -19.09
CA ILE A 15 -24.10 6.17 -19.70
C ILE A 15 -24.17 6.15 -21.25
N SER A 16 -23.09 5.59 -21.80
CA SER A 16 -23.11 4.60 -22.88
C SER A 16 -23.64 4.98 -24.26
N TYR A 17 -22.70 5.30 -25.15
CA TYR A 17 -22.75 4.76 -26.51
C TYR A 17 -21.30 4.65 -27.02
N ALA A 18 -20.66 3.52 -26.72
CA ALA A 18 -20.52 2.44 -27.68
C ALA A 18 -19.41 2.75 -28.69
N PHE A 19 -18.25 2.14 -28.48
CA PHE A 19 -17.80 1.00 -29.30
C PHE A 19 -17.45 1.45 -30.72
N SER A 20 -16.19 1.39 -31.13
CA SER A 20 -15.63 0.24 -31.88
C SER A 20 -14.47 0.85 -32.71
N LYS A 21 -13.24 0.33 -32.85
CA LYS A 21 -12.89 -0.94 -33.54
C LYS A 21 -11.35 -1.10 -33.66
N GLY A 22 -10.85 -2.35 -33.59
CA GLY A 22 -9.62 -2.87 -34.26
C GLY A 22 -8.26 -2.68 -33.54
N ILE A 23 -7.65 -3.64 -32.83
CA ILE A 23 -6.95 -4.90 -33.21
C ILE A 23 -5.61 -4.68 -33.98
N ASN A 24 -4.42 -4.98 -33.41
CA ASN A 24 -3.64 -6.23 -33.60
C ASN A 24 -2.22 -6.24 -32.94
N THR A 25 -1.75 -7.46 -32.68
CA THR A 25 -0.64 -7.99 -31.85
C THR A 25 0.76 -7.98 -32.47
N TYR A 26 1.84 -7.99 -31.65
CA TYR A 26 3.04 -8.83 -31.89
C TYR A 26 3.88 -9.14 -30.63
N GLU A 27 4.29 -10.41 -30.49
CA GLU A 27 5.11 -11.00 -29.42
C GLU A 27 6.61 -10.68 -29.54
N SER A 28 7.34 -10.76 -28.42
CA SER A 28 8.65 -11.43 -28.38
C SER A 28 8.92 -12.02 -27.00
N LYS A 29 9.10 -13.35 -26.99
CA LYS A 29 9.63 -14.19 -25.92
C LYS A 29 11.02 -13.69 -25.49
N GLU A 30 11.35 -13.81 -24.20
CA GLU A 30 12.50 -14.61 -23.72
C GLU A 30 12.59 -14.69 -22.18
N ASN A 31 12.49 -15.94 -21.70
CA ASN A 31 13.25 -16.58 -20.61
C ASN A 31 13.21 -16.01 -19.18
N LEU A 32 12.35 -16.61 -18.34
CA LEU A 32 12.59 -16.79 -16.90
C LEU A 32 12.34 -18.25 -16.49
N ASN A 33 13.35 -19.08 -16.74
CA ASN A 33 13.48 -20.44 -16.23
C ASN A 33 14.03 -20.38 -14.78
N LEU A 34 13.21 -20.02 -13.80
CA LEU A 34 13.62 -19.98 -12.38
C LEU A 34 12.98 -21.06 -11.48
N PHE A 35 12.20 -21.99 -12.02
CA PHE A 35 11.65 -23.11 -11.24
C PHE A 35 11.88 -24.45 -11.92
N THR A 36 13.14 -24.91 -11.94
CA THR A 36 13.44 -26.34 -12.02
C THR A 36 14.39 -26.73 -10.90
N SER A 37 13.88 -26.87 -9.68
CA SER A 37 14.59 -27.66 -8.67
C SER A 37 13.64 -28.64 -7.97
N LYS A 38 13.92 -29.92 -8.19
CA LYS A 38 13.13 -31.08 -7.78
C LYS A 38 13.29 -31.44 -6.28
N LYS A 39 13.59 -30.48 -5.41
CA LYS A 39 13.93 -30.74 -4.00
C LYS A 39 13.38 -29.66 -3.05
N ILE A 40 12.06 -29.63 -2.87
CA ILE A 40 11.41 -28.98 -1.71
C ILE A 40 11.39 -29.94 -0.48
N ARG A 41 11.97 -31.16 -0.59
CA ARG A 41 11.85 -32.20 0.45
C ARG A 41 13.04 -32.40 1.40
N SER A 42 13.96 -31.44 1.51
CA SER A 42 15.03 -31.52 2.52
C SER A 42 15.52 -30.13 2.92
N TYR A 43 14.76 -29.42 3.74
CA TYR A 43 15.20 -28.13 4.28
C TYR A 43 16.18 -28.36 5.43
N SER A 44 17.48 -28.34 5.10
CA SER A 44 18.55 -28.00 6.04
C SER A 44 18.71 -26.48 6.10
N SER A 45 19.17 -25.96 7.25
CA SER A 45 19.39 -24.52 7.50
C SER A 45 20.33 -23.84 6.50
N SER A 46 21.12 -24.60 5.73
CA SER A 46 22.05 -24.09 4.73
C SER A 46 21.40 -23.57 3.44
N THR A 47 20.19 -24.03 3.08
CA THR A 47 19.48 -23.56 1.87
C THR A 47 18.80 -22.20 2.09
N TYR A 48 18.68 -21.78 3.35
CA TYR A 48 18.10 -20.52 3.80
C TYR A 48 18.93 -19.29 3.37
N SER A 49 20.23 -19.49 3.15
CA SER A 49 21.19 -18.43 2.80
C SER A 49 21.23 -18.11 1.31
N GLU A 50 20.92 -19.07 0.43
CA GLU A 50 21.01 -18.83 -1.03
C GLU A 50 19.72 -18.20 -1.57
N LEU A 51 18.55 -18.59 -1.05
CA LEU A 51 17.25 -18.05 -1.46
C LEU A 51 16.96 -16.66 -0.92
N THR A 52 17.62 -16.20 0.15
CA THR A 52 17.46 -14.84 0.69
C THR A 52 18.34 -13.80 0.00
N SER A 53 19.27 -14.23 -0.86
CA SER A 53 20.27 -13.38 -1.52
C SER A 53 19.82 -12.75 -2.85
N SER A 54 18.56 -12.96 -3.27
CA SER A 54 18.08 -12.51 -4.59
C SER A 54 16.72 -11.79 -4.55
N LEU A 55 16.45 -11.00 -3.51
CA LEU A 55 15.07 -10.72 -3.08
C LEU A 55 14.65 -9.25 -3.11
N SER A 56 13.48 -8.99 -3.71
CA SER A 56 12.69 -7.77 -3.46
C SER A 56 11.95 -7.88 -2.13
N ARG A 57 11.67 -6.73 -1.48
CA ARG A 57 11.11 -6.63 -0.11
C ARG A 57 9.78 -7.36 0.09
N ARG A 58 8.98 -7.53 -0.97
CA ARG A 58 7.67 -8.21 -0.90
C ARG A 58 7.47 -9.34 -1.90
N LEU A 59 8.39 -9.52 -2.84
CA LEU A 59 8.29 -10.58 -3.83
C LEU A 59 8.48 -11.97 -3.22
N LEU A 60 8.93 -12.06 -1.97
CA LEU A 60 9.15 -13.32 -1.27
C LEU A 60 8.41 -13.39 0.04
N SER A 61 7.99 -14.61 0.34
CA SER A 61 7.51 -15.07 1.63
C SER A 61 8.25 -14.38 2.76
N SER A 62 7.49 -13.62 3.55
CA SER A 62 7.86 -13.21 4.90
C SER A 62 8.62 -14.33 5.61
N SER A 63 9.69 -14.02 6.33
CA SER A 63 10.46 -15.05 7.04
C SER A 63 9.58 -15.84 8.02
N ALA A 64 8.52 -15.20 8.55
CA ALA A 64 7.48 -15.82 9.35
C ALA A 64 6.68 -16.90 8.61
N TRP A 65 6.52 -16.78 7.30
CA TRP A 65 5.78 -17.75 6.49
C TRP A 65 6.43 -19.14 6.54
N PHE A 66 7.75 -19.22 6.55
CA PHE A 66 8.46 -20.51 6.62
C PHE A 66 8.25 -21.22 7.96
N ILE A 67 8.25 -20.46 9.06
CA ILE A 67 7.92 -21.01 10.38
C ILE A 67 6.47 -21.51 10.39
N VAL A 68 5.55 -20.75 9.80
CA VAL A 68 4.14 -21.14 9.68
C VAL A 68 4.00 -22.42 8.86
N LEU A 69 4.69 -22.53 7.72
CA LEU A 69 4.68 -23.72 6.87
C LEU A 69 5.16 -24.98 7.59
N ASP A 70 6.08 -24.86 8.54
CA ASP A 70 6.59 -26.00 9.31
C ASP A 70 5.74 -26.34 10.54
N ASP A 71 4.72 -25.55 10.85
CA ASP A 71 3.90 -25.70 12.04
C ASP A 71 2.45 -26.03 11.68
N ASP A 72 2.07 -27.29 11.88
CA ASP A 72 0.73 -27.80 11.53
C ASP A 72 -0.38 -26.96 12.21
N THR A 73 -0.23 -26.54 13.48
CA THR A 73 -1.20 -25.70 14.20
C THR A 73 -1.45 -24.38 13.48
N SER A 74 -0.38 -23.70 13.03
CA SER A 74 -0.44 -22.43 12.31
C SER A 74 -1.04 -22.60 10.92
N MET A 75 -0.68 -23.67 10.21
CA MET A 75 -1.26 -23.96 8.89
C MET A 75 -2.76 -24.23 8.97
N TYR A 76 -3.20 -25.04 9.93
CA TYR A 76 -4.63 -25.21 10.15
C TYR A 76 -5.28 -23.89 10.57
N SER A 77 -4.59 -23.04 11.33
CA SER A 77 -5.12 -21.73 11.73
C SER A 77 -5.41 -20.81 10.54
N LEU A 78 -4.54 -20.82 9.53
CA LEU A 78 -4.74 -20.09 8.28
C LEU A 78 -5.91 -20.66 7.45
N ILE A 79 -6.07 -21.99 7.46
CA ILE A 79 -7.09 -22.71 6.66
C ILE A 79 -8.51 -22.42 7.17
N LEU A 80 -8.71 -22.34 8.48
CA LEU A 80 -10.06 -22.24 9.03
C LEU A 80 -10.74 -20.90 8.70
N GLU A 81 -12.05 -20.98 8.44
CA GLU A 81 -12.92 -19.83 8.16
C GLU A 81 -13.63 -19.32 9.41
N ASP A 82 -14.02 -18.03 9.40
CA ASP A 82 -14.70 -17.36 10.52
C ASP A 82 -16.00 -18.09 10.95
N SER A 83 -16.66 -18.80 10.02
CA SER A 83 -17.87 -19.58 10.29
C SER A 83 -17.65 -20.89 11.05
N ILE A 84 -16.39 -21.31 11.22
CA ILE A 84 -16.02 -22.57 11.87
C ILE A 84 -15.94 -22.35 13.37
N THR A 85 -17.09 -22.43 14.03
CA THR A 85 -17.24 -22.16 15.46
C THR A 85 -17.39 -23.41 16.33
N THR A 86 -17.41 -24.60 15.73
CA THR A 86 -17.58 -25.87 16.45
C THR A 86 -16.62 -26.93 15.91
N GLU A 87 -16.33 -27.93 16.75
CA GLU A 87 -15.48 -29.07 16.41
C GLU A 87 -15.99 -29.82 15.17
N GLU A 88 -17.29 -30.10 15.11
CA GLU A 88 -17.91 -30.81 14.00
C GLU A 88 -17.79 -30.04 12.68
N LYS A 89 -17.96 -28.71 12.71
CA LYS A 89 -17.75 -27.85 11.54
C LYS A 89 -16.29 -27.88 11.09
N CYS A 90 -15.34 -27.89 12.04
CA CYS A 90 -13.91 -28.01 11.74
C CYS A 90 -13.60 -29.34 11.05
N LYS A 91 -14.05 -30.46 11.63
CA LYS A 91 -13.85 -31.81 11.07
C LYS A 91 -14.43 -31.92 9.67
N THR A 92 -15.67 -31.45 9.50
CA THR A 92 -16.36 -31.46 8.21
C THR A 92 -15.64 -30.63 7.16
N TYR A 93 -15.18 -29.42 7.50
CA TYR A 93 -14.49 -28.54 6.56
C TYR A 93 -13.13 -29.08 6.13
N LEU A 94 -12.30 -29.53 7.08
CA LEU A 94 -11.00 -30.10 6.77
C LEU A 94 -11.14 -31.43 6.01
N LYS A 95 -12.20 -32.21 6.27
CA LYS A 95 -12.56 -33.38 5.45
C LYS A 95 -12.86 -32.99 4.02
N TYR A 96 -13.72 -32.01 3.84
CA TYR A 96 -14.10 -31.49 2.54
C TYR A 96 -12.89 -31.03 1.73
N LEU A 97 -11.99 -30.23 2.31
CA LEU A 97 -10.79 -29.75 1.61
C LEU A 97 -9.92 -30.92 1.13
N CYS A 98 -9.64 -31.90 2.00
CA CYS A 98 -8.80 -33.03 1.64
C CYS A 98 -9.40 -33.94 0.57
N GLU A 99 -10.71 -34.17 0.59
CA GLU A 99 -11.36 -35.06 -0.38
C GLU A 99 -11.68 -34.36 -1.71
N LYS A 100 -11.96 -33.06 -1.69
CA LYS A 100 -12.50 -32.34 -2.86
C LYS A 100 -11.52 -31.40 -3.52
N LEU A 101 -10.62 -30.76 -2.77
CA LEU A 101 -9.64 -29.83 -3.34
C LEU A 101 -8.41 -30.59 -3.84
N ILE A 102 -7.81 -31.45 -3.00
CA ILE A 102 -6.58 -32.18 -3.37
C ILE A 102 -6.78 -33.03 -4.62
N GLY A 103 -7.92 -33.74 -4.72
CA GLY A 103 -8.22 -34.56 -5.89
C GLY A 103 -8.31 -33.79 -7.22
N LYS A 104 -8.41 -32.45 -7.18
CA LYS A 104 -8.45 -31.58 -8.36
C LYS A 104 -7.11 -30.89 -8.64
N LEU A 105 -6.24 -30.78 -7.64
CA LEU A 105 -4.98 -30.06 -7.78
C LEU A 105 -3.92 -30.96 -8.45
N PRO A 106 -3.20 -30.45 -9.46
CA PRO A 106 -1.98 -31.08 -9.93
C PRO A 106 -0.93 -31.18 -8.83
N LYS A 107 0.13 -31.96 -9.06
CA LYS A 107 1.29 -31.97 -8.18
C LYS A 107 1.97 -30.59 -8.16
N GLY A 108 2.35 -30.14 -6.98
CA GLY A 108 3.00 -28.85 -6.78
C GLY A 108 3.20 -28.57 -5.30
N ASN A 109 3.91 -27.49 -4.98
CA ASN A 109 4.26 -27.13 -3.60
C ASN A 109 3.01 -26.98 -2.71
N PHE A 110 1.99 -26.26 -3.19
CA PHE A 110 0.74 -26.07 -2.45
C PHE A 110 0.03 -27.40 -2.19
N THR A 111 -0.03 -28.26 -3.20
CA THR A 111 -0.65 -29.59 -3.11
C THR A 111 0.08 -30.47 -2.10
N ASP A 112 1.42 -30.51 -2.14
CA ASP A 112 2.24 -31.26 -1.18
C ASP A 112 2.01 -30.77 0.26
N ILE A 113 1.88 -29.45 0.47
CA ILE A 113 1.56 -28.88 1.80
C ILE A 113 0.17 -29.34 2.26
N LEU A 114 -0.85 -29.27 1.40
CA LEU A 114 -2.20 -29.70 1.75
C LEU A 114 -2.28 -31.21 2.02
N GLU A 115 -1.63 -32.05 1.22
CA GLU A 115 -1.57 -33.50 1.42
C GLU A 115 -1.03 -33.86 2.80
N ARG A 116 0.04 -33.18 3.25
CA ARG A 116 0.61 -33.37 4.58
C ARG A 116 -0.38 -33.03 5.71
N LEU A 117 -1.26 -32.06 5.49
CA LEU A 117 -2.30 -31.63 6.43
C LEU A 117 -3.57 -32.52 6.35
N CYS A 118 -3.61 -33.52 5.48
CA CYS A 118 -4.80 -34.35 5.27
C CYS A 118 -4.80 -35.69 6.01
N ASP A 119 -3.78 -35.96 6.82
CA ASP A 119 -3.79 -37.09 7.75
C ASP A 119 -5.03 -37.02 8.67
N LEU A 120 -5.80 -38.11 8.72
CA LEU A 120 -7.08 -38.15 9.43
C LEU A 120 -6.89 -37.95 10.94
N ASN A 121 -5.85 -38.57 11.52
CA ASN A 121 -5.58 -38.49 12.95
C ASN A 121 -5.16 -37.08 13.34
N LYS A 122 -4.29 -36.45 12.55
CA LYS A 122 -3.87 -35.06 12.76
C LYS A 122 -5.04 -34.08 12.70
N ARG A 123 -5.92 -34.19 11.69
CA ARG A 123 -7.06 -33.29 11.54
C ARG A 123 -8.06 -33.42 12.68
N ASN A 124 -8.41 -34.64 13.05
CA ASN A 124 -9.34 -34.89 14.15
C ASN A 124 -8.77 -34.39 15.47
N SER A 125 -7.50 -34.71 15.76
CA SER A 125 -6.80 -34.24 16.94
C SER A 125 -6.71 -32.72 16.98
N TYR A 126 -6.43 -32.07 15.84
CA TYR A 126 -6.43 -30.61 15.73
C TYR A 126 -7.80 -30.02 16.07
N CYS A 127 -8.88 -30.48 15.45
CA CYS A 127 -10.22 -29.95 15.70
C CYS A 127 -10.65 -30.16 17.16
N GLU A 128 -10.43 -31.35 17.73
CA GLU A 128 -10.72 -31.63 19.16
C GLU A 128 -9.89 -30.72 20.08
N GLY A 129 -8.61 -30.56 19.77
CA GLY A 129 -7.69 -29.73 20.54
C GLY A 129 -7.99 -28.24 20.46
N LEU A 130 -8.41 -27.74 19.29
CA LEU A 130 -8.73 -26.33 19.04
C LEU A 130 -9.84 -25.83 19.97
N PHE A 131 -10.90 -26.63 20.15
CA PHE A 131 -12.03 -26.27 21.01
C PHE A 131 -11.82 -26.66 22.49
N THR A 132 -10.68 -27.26 22.82
CA THR A 132 -10.32 -27.66 24.18
C THR A 132 -9.10 -26.87 24.66
N LYS A 133 -9.32 -25.75 25.37
CA LYS A 133 -8.25 -24.84 25.82
C LYS A 133 -7.12 -25.51 26.63
N THR A 134 -7.40 -26.61 27.32
CA THR A 134 -6.42 -27.34 28.15
C THR A 134 -5.57 -28.35 27.35
N SER A 135 -5.94 -28.64 26.11
CA SER A 135 -5.21 -29.53 25.21
C SER A 135 -3.85 -28.92 24.80
N THR A 136 -2.95 -29.75 24.29
CA THR A 136 -1.65 -29.29 23.77
C THR A 136 -1.81 -28.27 22.65
N ILE A 137 -2.73 -28.51 21.70
CA ILE A 137 -3.03 -27.60 20.57
C ILE A 137 -3.64 -26.29 21.08
N GLY A 138 -4.61 -26.36 21.99
CA GLY A 138 -5.24 -25.18 22.58
C GLY A 138 -4.24 -24.30 23.34
N LYS A 139 -3.32 -24.92 24.10
CA LYS A 139 -2.24 -24.22 24.82
C LYS A 139 -1.21 -23.61 23.87
N ASP A 140 -0.81 -24.35 22.83
CA ASP A 140 0.13 -23.89 21.81
C ASP A 140 -0.42 -22.67 21.05
N LEU A 141 -1.67 -22.77 20.57
CA LEU A 141 -2.38 -21.67 19.93
C LEU A 141 -2.51 -20.46 20.86
N LEU A 142 -2.90 -20.65 22.12
CA LEU A 142 -3.00 -19.57 23.09
C LEU A 142 -1.65 -18.89 23.33
N THR A 143 -0.56 -19.67 23.38
CA THR A 143 0.81 -19.17 23.52
C THR A 143 1.20 -18.32 22.31
N LYS A 144 0.90 -18.78 21.09
CA LYS A 144 1.12 -18.03 19.84
C LYS A 144 0.29 -16.74 19.80
N CYS A 145 -1.01 -16.80 20.05
CA CYS A 145 -1.89 -15.63 20.10
C CYS A 145 -1.38 -14.59 21.12
N ASN A 146 -1.01 -15.03 22.34
CA ASN A 146 -0.53 -14.14 23.39
C ASN A 146 0.86 -13.58 23.09
N GLY A 147 1.74 -14.36 22.46
CA GLY A 147 3.05 -13.90 22.01
C GLY A 147 2.91 -12.78 20.97
N ILE A 148 2.06 -12.99 19.96
CA ILE A 148 1.73 -11.98 18.94
C ILE A 148 1.13 -10.75 19.62
N LYS A 149 0.12 -10.93 20.48
CA LYS A 149 -0.52 -9.84 21.25
C LYS A 149 0.52 -9.01 22.01
N GLY A 150 1.41 -9.65 22.75
CA GLY A 150 2.45 -8.99 23.53
C GLY A 150 3.35 -8.09 22.67
N LYS A 151 3.76 -8.58 21.49
CA LYS A 151 4.57 -7.77 20.58
C LYS A 151 3.78 -6.63 19.93
N LEU A 152 2.54 -6.87 19.50
CA LEU A 152 1.73 -5.80 18.90
C LEU A 152 1.41 -4.70 19.92
N ILE A 153 1.18 -5.06 21.19
CA ILE A 153 1.03 -4.11 22.30
C ILE A 153 2.29 -3.26 22.50
N TYR A 154 3.47 -3.88 22.41
CA TYR A 154 4.74 -3.16 22.51
C TYR A 154 4.83 -2.04 21.45
N TYR A 155 4.52 -2.34 20.18
CA TYR A 155 4.51 -1.30 19.13
C TYR A 155 3.41 -0.26 19.34
N TYR A 156 2.25 -0.67 19.87
CA TYR A 156 1.15 0.24 20.17
C TYR A 156 1.56 1.31 21.19
N TYR A 157 2.23 0.92 22.28
CA TYR A 157 2.63 1.87 23.32
C TYR A 157 3.81 2.76 22.96
N LEU A 158 4.66 2.34 22.01
CA LEU A 158 5.76 3.19 21.53
C LEU A 158 5.27 4.34 20.64
N GLY A 159 4.11 4.22 19.99
CA GLY A 159 3.44 5.34 19.34
C GLY A 159 4.35 6.16 18.39
N GLU A 160 4.42 7.47 18.62
CA GLU A 160 5.23 8.42 17.83
C GLU A 160 6.75 8.27 18.07
N ASP A 161 7.16 7.78 19.25
CA ASP A 161 8.57 7.57 19.61
C ASP A 161 9.28 6.63 18.61
N LEU A 162 8.52 5.70 18.00
CA LEU A 162 9.01 4.79 16.94
C LEU A 162 9.60 5.54 15.74
N PHE A 163 9.13 6.76 15.50
CA PHE A 163 9.43 7.54 14.31
C PHE A 163 10.31 8.75 14.61
N LEU A 164 10.36 9.20 15.86
CA LEU A 164 11.25 10.26 16.33
C LEU A 164 12.66 9.73 16.63
N GLY A 165 12.81 8.42 16.86
CA GLY A 165 14.11 7.82 17.16
C GLY A 165 14.63 8.20 18.55
N GLU A 166 13.78 8.70 19.44
CA GLU A 166 14.17 9.03 20.82
C GLU A 166 14.53 7.78 21.66
N LYS A 167 14.11 6.60 21.18
CA LYS A 167 14.48 5.29 21.69
C LYS A 167 15.16 4.52 20.55
N ASN A 168 16.14 3.65 20.86
CA ASN A 168 16.78 2.71 19.91
C ASN A 168 15.80 1.67 19.29
N THR A 169 14.50 1.95 19.32
CA THR A 169 13.42 1.04 18.96
C THR A 169 12.64 1.67 17.80
N LYS A 170 12.93 1.24 16.57
CA LYS A 170 12.19 1.62 15.35
C LYS A 170 11.44 0.41 14.82
N ILE A 171 10.28 0.64 14.23
CA ILE A 171 9.63 -0.36 13.37
C ILE A 171 10.44 -0.48 12.08
N GLU A 172 10.58 -1.68 11.54
CA GLU A 172 11.37 -1.98 10.34
C GLU A 172 10.48 -2.61 9.28
N ALA A 173 10.95 -2.66 8.03
CA ALA A 173 10.23 -3.31 6.94
C ALA A 173 9.91 -4.78 7.28
N GLU A 174 10.92 -5.49 7.80
CA GLU A 174 10.81 -6.89 8.20
C GLU A 174 9.78 -7.09 9.32
N HIS A 175 9.64 -6.15 10.26
CA HIS A 175 8.58 -6.22 11.27
C HIS A 175 7.18 -6.17 10.62
N CYS A 176 7.01 -5.32 9.60
CA CYS A 176 5.76 -5.21 8.86
C CYS A 176 5.47 -6.45 8.02
N GLU A 177 6.49 -7.08 7.43
CA GLU A 177 6.38 -8.34 6.68
C GLU A 177 6.02 -9.51 7.62
N ASN A 178 6.76 -9.69 8.71
CA ASN A 178 6.60 -10.81 9.64
C ASN A 178 5.28 -10.74 10.41
N TYR A 179 5.00 -9.63 11.09
CA TYR A 179 3.77 -9.50 11.88
C TYR A 179 2.54 -9.26 10.99
N GLY A 180 2.71 -8.74 9.77
CA GLY A 180 1.66 -8.74 8.75
C GLY A 180 1.21 -10.15 8.38
N THR A 181 2.15 -11.05 8.08
CA THR A 181 1.86 -12.48 7.81
C THR A 181 1.21 -13.16 9.01
N LEU A 182 1.73 -12.96 10.22
CA LEU A 182 1.14 -13.56 11.43
C LEU A 182 -0.28 -13.06 11.71
N CYS A 183 -0.54 -11.77 11.48
CA CYS A 183 -1.89 -11.23 11.53
C CYS A 183 -2.80 -11.91 10.51
N ALA A 184 -2.37 -12.05 9.26
CA ALA A 184 -3.15 -12.74 8.23
C ALA A 184 -3.45 -14.22 8.56
N VAL A 185 -2.52 -14.91 9.23
CA VAL A 185 -2.65 -16.32 9.67
C VAL A 185 -3.57 -16.45 10.89
N PHE A 186 -3.37 -15.65 11.94
CA PHE A 186 -3.98 -15.88 13.24
C PHE A 186 -5.19 -15.02 13.55
N GLN A 187 -5.42 -13.91 12.83
CA GLN A 187 -6.47 -12.95 13.17
C GLN A 187 -7.87 -13.57 13.24
N ARG A 188 -8.15 -14.65 12.48
CA ARG A 188 -9.46 -15.32 12.51
C ARG A 188 -9.70 -16.10 13.79
N ILE A 189 -8.69 -16.87 14.21
CA ILE A 189 -8.81 -17.75 15.37
C ILE A 189 -8.52 -17.00 16.67
N CYS A 190 -7.58 -16.07 16.65
CA CYS A 190 -7.21 -15.23 17.79
C CYS A 190 -7.99 -13.89 17.81
N ARG A 191 -9.14 -13.80 17.13
CA ARG A 191 -9.82 -12.53 16.80
C ARG A 191 -9.94 -11.57 17.97
N ASP A 192 -10.49 -12.04 19.09
CA ASP A 192 -10.74 -11.20 20.27
C ASP A 192 -9.45 -10.78 21.00
N LEU A 193 -8.32 -11.44 20.69
CA LEU A 193 -7.03 -11.17 21.33
C LEU A 193 -6.16 -10.21 20.51
N ILE A 194 -6.17 -10.32 19.17
CA ILE A 194 -5.22 -9.62 18.29
C ILE A 194 -5.88 -8.80 17.17
N GLY A 195 -7.19 -8.91 16.93
CA GLY A 195 -7.83 -8.29 15.76
C GLY A 195 -7.63 -6.78 15.67
N ASP A 196 -7.94 -6.06 16.75
CA ASP A 196 -7.76 -4.60 16.82
C ASP A 196 -6.27 -4.20 16.74
N LEU A 197 -5.41 -4.99 17.37
CA LEU A 197 -3.96 -4.75 17.39
C LEU A 197 -3.35 -4.93 16.00
N CYS A 198 -3.79 -5.94 15.25
CA CYS A 198 -3.36 -6.20 13.88
C CYS A 198 -3.75 -5.07 12.93
N ALA A 199 -4.99 -4.57 13.00
CA ALA A 199 -5.40 -3.43 12.17
C ALA A 199 -4.57 -2.17 12.48
N ARG A 200 -4.37 -1.86 13.77
CA ARG A 200 -3.53 -0.72 14.18
C ARG A 200 -2.09 -0.88 13.73
N PHE A 201 -1.53 -2.08 13.83
CA PHE A 201 -0.17 -2.37 13.37
C PHE A 201 -0.04 -2.21 11.85
N ASN A 202 -1.04 -2.64 11.06
CA ASN A 202 -1.07 -2.38 9.62
C ASN A 202 -1.12 -0.87 9.31
N GLY A 203 -1.85 -0.08 10.11
CA GLY A 203 -1.82 1.39 10.05
C GLY A 203 -0.44 1.98 10.35
N LEU A 204 0.28 1.43 11.33
CA LEU A 204 1.68 1.81 11.62
C LEU A 204 2.62 1.47 10.46
N CYS A 205 2.44 0.30 9.83
CA CYS A 205 3.20 -0.10 8.66
C CYS A 205 2.97 0.84 7.47
N TYR A 206 1.72 1.22 7.20
CA TYR A 206 1.42 2.25 6.21
C TYR A 206 2.20 3.54 6.47
N LYS A 207 2.14 4.08 7.70
CA LYS A 207 2.86 5.30 8.10
C LYS A 207 4.37 5.16 7.97
N LYS A 208 4.91 3.99 8.29
CA LYS A 208 6.35 3.70 8.16
C LYS A 208 6.78 3.81 6.70
N TYR A 209 6.10 3.11 5.79
CA TYR A 209 6.46 3.10 4.38
C TYR A 209 6.29 4.47 3.73
N THR A 210 5.19 5.18 4.01
CA THR A 210 5.00 6.55 3.50
C THR A 210 6.04 7.53 4.05
N LYS A 211 6.39 7.43 5.34
CA LYS A 211 7.45 8.26 5.94
C LYS A 211 8.83 7.97 5.34
N ASP A 212 9.17 6.71 5.10
CA ASP A 212 10.43 6.32 4.45
C ASP A 212 10.51 6.88 3.03
N ASN A 213 9.46 6.71 2.24
CA ASN A 213 9.37 7.22 0.87
C ASN A 213 9.50 8.74 0.85
N LYS A 214 8.77 9.43 1.73
CA LYS A 214 8.85 10.88 1.90
C LYS A 214 10.29 11.33 2.20
N ASN A 215 10.90 10.75 3.22
CA ASN A 215 12.25 11.11 3.64
C ASN A 215 13.28 10.82 2.54
N SER A 216 13.09 9.77 1.74
CA SER A 216 13.96 9.43 0.61
C SER A 216 14.09 10.55 -0.43
N ILE A 217 13.00 11.26 -0.70
CA ILE A 217 12.97 12.36 -1.66
C ILE A 217 13.49 13.64 -1.02
N LEU A 218 12.97 13.98 0.17
CA LEU A 218 13.32 15.25 0.83
C LEU A 218 14.82 15.33 1.17
N LEU A 219 15.43 14.23 1.62
CA LEU A 219 16.88 14.20 1.89
C LEU A 219 17.71 14.42 0.60
N LYS A 220 17.31 13.82 -0.53
CA LYS A 220 17.96 14.05 -1.84
C LYS A 220 17.80 15.51 -2.30
N PHE A 221 16.68 16.15 -1.98
CA PHE A 221 16.48 17.57 -2.29
C PHE A 221 17.37 18.50 -1.47
N ILE A 222 17.60 18.21 -0.20
CA ILE A 222 18.44 19.06 0.65
C ILE A 222 19.92 18.84 0.31
N GLY A 223 20.32 17.59 0.05
CA GLY A 223 21.71 17.23 -0.27
C GLY A 223 22.62 17.12 0.97
N GLU A 224 23.74 16.41 0.78
CA GLU A 224 24.67 16.03 1.87
C GLU A 224 25.28 17.23 2.59
N GLU A 225 25.76 18.21 1.82
CA GLU A 225 26.51 19.35 2.33
C GLU A 225 25.65 20.26 3.20
N ILE A 226 24.42 20.55 2.78
CA ILE A 226 23.50 21.41 3.50
C ILE A 226 23.14 20.79 4.85
N ILE A 227 22.73 19.52 4.86
CA ILE A 227 22.45 18.81 6.13
C ILE A 227 23.69 18.82 7.02
N THR A 228 24.87 18.47 6.50
CA THR A 228 26.09 18.39 7.31
C THR A 228 26.48 19.75 7.91
N ASN A 229 26.29 20.85 7.18
CA ASN A 229 26.59 22.20 7.66
C ASN A 229 25.62 22.63 8.77
N GLU A 230 24.32 22.38 8.62
CA GLU A 230 23.33 22.69 9.66
C GLU A 230 23.55 21.83 10.92
N LEU A 231 23.99 20.57 10.74
CA LEU A 231 24.40 19.70 11.85
C LEU A 231 25.63 20.24 12.60
N ALA A 232 26.63 20.77 11.90
CA ALA A 232 27.83 21.33 12.51
C ALA A 232 27.56 22.64 13.29
N ARG A 233 26.52 23.39 12.90
CA ARG A 233 26.10 24.62 13.60
C ARG A 233 25.35 24.39 14.90
N ASN A 234 24.76 23.20 15.09
CA ASN A 234 24.05 22.80 16.31
C ASN A 234 24.98 22.54 17.52
N ASN A 235 25.91 23.46 17.79
CA ASN A 235 26.48 23.65 19.12
C ASN A 235 25.39 24.29 20.01
N PRO A 236 25.21 23.84 21.27
CA PRO A 236 24.01 24.12 22.09
C PRO A 236 23.86 25.57 22.60
N LYS A 237 24.51 26.56 21.96
CA LYS A 237 24.54 27.97 22.40
C LYS A 237 23.93 28.99 21.44
N HIS A 238 23.31 28.60 20.32
CA HIS A 238 22.71 29.56 19.38
C HIS A 238 21.23 29.32 19.06
N ASN A 239 20.50 30.44 18.88
CA ASN A 239 19.05 30.56 18.69
C ASN A 239 18.47 29.55 17.70
N GLU A 240 17.43 28.82 18.13
CA GLU A 240 16.76 27.75 17.36
C GLU A 240 16.12 28.20 16.04
N LEU A 241 15.89 29.51 15.83
CA LEU A 241 15.21 30.04 14.64
C LEU A 241 16.11 30.14 13.39
N GLU A 242 17.43 30.25 13.54
CA GLU A 242 18.37 30.40 12.41
C GLU A 242 19.01 29.06 11.96
N ASN A 243 18.83 27.98 12.73
CA ASN A 243 19.65 26.77 12.64
C ASN A 243 19.34 25.83 11.45
N TYR A 244 18.41 26.19 10.55
CA TYR A 244 18.02 25.34 9.41
C TYR A 244 17.71 26.13 8.12
N SER A 245 18.16 27.38 8.00
CA SER A 245 17.80 28.26 6.88
C SER A 245 18.17 27.67 5.51
N GLN A 246 19.31 27.00 5.39
CA GLN A 246 19.74 26.40 4.11
C GLN A 246 18.88 25.21 3.73
N CYS A 247 18.45 24.42 4.71
CA CYS A 247 17.50 23.32 4.48
C CYS A 247 16.14 23.86 4.04
N VAL A 248 15.64 24.88 4.74
CA VAL A 248 14.35 25.52 4.45
C VAL A 248 14.35 26.10 3.04
N ASP A 249 15.36 26.90 2.68
CA ASP A 249 15.49 27.50 1.36
C ASP A 249 15.57 26.44 0.26
N SER A 250 16.35 25.37 0.48
CA SER A 250 16.48 24.27 -0.48
C SER A 250 15.18 23.48 -0.69
N LEU A 251 14.36 23.31 0.35
CA LEU A 251 13.08 22.60 0.25
C LEU A 251 11.98 23.48 -0.34
N LEU A 252 11.89 24.74 0.08
CA LEU A 252 10.87 25.69 -0.40
C LEU A 252 10.84 25.76 -1.93
N ASP A 253 12.01 25.90 -2.55
CA ASP A 253 12.13 26.02 -4.01
C ASP A 253 11.74 24.74 -4.77
N LYS A 254 11.75 23.58 -4.10
CA LYS A 254 11.50 22.26 -4.71
C LYS A 254 10.14 21.66 -4.35
N CYS A 255 9.50 22.15 -3.29
CA CYS A 255 8.25 21.59 -2.79
C CYS A 255 7.13 21.56 -3.84
N HIS A 256 7.04 22.56 -4.71
CA HIS A 256 6.06 22.61 -5.79
C HIS A 256 6.10 21.39 -6.74
N CYS A 257 7.21 20.65 -6.78
CA CYS A 257 7.38 19.46 -7.59
C CYS A 257 6.87 18.17 -6.95
N VAL A 258 6.59 18.17 -5.64
CA VAL A 258 6.31 16.97 -4.86
C VAL A 258 4.99 17.02 -4.09
N THR A 259 4.29 18.16 -4.07
CA THR A 259 2.98 18.27 -3.42
C THR A 259 1.91 17.37 -4.04
N SER A 260 2.07 16.94 -5.30
CA SER A 260 1.24 15.92 -5.95
C SER A 260 1.54 14.49 -5.51
N PHE A 261 2.60 14.26 -4.73
CA PHE A 261 2.97 12.91 -4.25
C PHE A 261 2.07 12.45 -3.10
N GLY A 262 1.24 13.35 -2.59
CA GLY A 262 0.20 13.04 -1.62
C GLY A 262 0.22 13.97 -0.42
N PRO A 263 -0.80 13.84 0.44
CA PRO A 263 -1.04 14.72 1.57
C PRO A 263 0.11 14.77 2.59
N THR A 264 0.86 13.68 2.79
CA THR A 264 2.04 13.68 3.70
C THR A 264 3.17 14.57 3.16
N MET A 265 3.28 14.72 1.85
CA MET A 265 4.26 15.61 1.23
C MET A 265 3.81 17.07 1.32
N VAL A 266 2.50 17.31 1.18
CA VAL A 266 1.87 18.62 1.40
C VAL A 266 2.07 19.09 2.84
N GLU A 267 1.81 18.24 3.83
CA GLU A 267 2.08 18.49 5.25
C GLU A 267 3.53 18.92 5.48
N SER A 268 4.49 18.17 4.91
CA SER A 268 5.91 18.49 5.08
C SER A 268 6.34 19.80 4.39
N CYS A 269 5.63 20.20 3.32
CA CYS A 269 5.85 21.47 2.62
C CYS A 269 5.13 22.65 3.28
N PHE A 270 4.12 22.43 4.14
CA PHE A 270 3.56 23.45 5.02
C PHE A 270 4.42 23.64 6.28
N GLU A 271 4.94 22.55 6.83
CA GLU A 271 5.72 22.54 8.06
C GLU A 271 7.22 22.38 7.76
N ILE A 272 7.76 23.15 6.80
CA ILE A 272 9.14 22.95 6.29
C ILE A 272 10.19 23.10 7.39
N GLN A 273 10.01 24.05 8.32
CA GLN A 273 10.96 24.24 9.41
C GLN A 273 11.01 23.02 10.34
N ASP A 274 9.85 22.51 10.75
CA ASP A 274 9.75 21.31 11.58
C ASP A 274 10.22 20.07 10.82
N THR A 275 9.92 19.99 9.51
CA THR A 275 10.42 18.95 8.61
C THR A 275 11.95 18.94 8.56
N CYS A 276 12.59 20.10 8.36
CA CYS A 276 14.05 20.24 8.36
C CYS A 276 14.67 19.82 9.70
N LYS A 277 14.08 20.29 10.81
CA LYS A 277 14.49 19.91 12.16
C LYS A 277 14.43 18.40 12.37
N HIS A 278 13.31 17.78 12.00
CA HIS A 278 13.12 16.33 12.12
C HIS A 278 14.06 15.52 11.24
N LEU A 279 14.30 15.95 9.99
CA LEU A 279 15.25 15.30 9.10
C LEU A 279 16.67 15.36 9.68
N ALA A 280 17.10 16.54 10.14
CA ALA A 280 18.40 16.70 10.78
C ALA A 280 18.56 15.80 12.01
N GLN A 281 17.59 15.82 12.94
CA GLN A 281 17.61 14.97 14.13
C GLN A 281 17.65 13.47 13.77
N SER A 282 16.82 13.05 12.81
CA SER A 282 16.76 11.65 12.36
C SER A 282 18.09 11.20 11.74
N VAL A 283 18.75 12.07 10.96
CA VAL A 283 20.07 11.79 10.37
C VAL A 283 21.13 11.67 11.45
N ILE A 284 21.19 12.60 12.43
CA ILE A 284 22.15 12.53 13.55
C ILE A 284 22.02 11.19 14.26
N PHE A 285 20.82 10.89 14.75
CA PHE A 285 20.57 9.71 15.55
C PHE A 285 20.87 8.44 14.75
N THR A 286 20.36 8.36 13.52
CA THR A 286 20.56 7.19 12.68
C THR A 286 22.03 6.99 12.38
N CYS A 287 22.79 8.03 11.97
CA CYS A 287 24.21 7.90 11.67
C CYS A 287 25.09 7.59 12.89
N GLN A 288 24.80 8.18 14.06
CA GLN A 288 25.58 7.95 15.28
C GLN A 288 25.48 6.51 15.78
N CYS A 289 24.27 5.95 15.76
CA CYS A 289 24.02 4.60 16.26
C CYS A 289 24.16 3.53 15.16
N PHE A 290 24.52 3.91 13.93
CA PHE A 290 24.29 3.02 12.79
C PHE A 290 25.18 1.79 12.74
N ASP A 291 26.46 1.91 13.06
CA ASP A 291 27.36 0.76 13.02
C ASP A 291 26.96 -0.28 14.07
N TYR A 292 26.46 0.20 15.22
CA TYR A 292 25.85 -0.64 16.23
C TYR A 292 24.56 -1.26 15.70
N TYR A 293 23.69 -0.47 15.08
CA TYR A 293 22.45 -0.94 14.49
C TYR A 293 22.65 -2.00 13.41
N ILE A 294 23.61 -1.86 12.49
CA ILE A 294 23.95 -2.93 11.53
C ILE A 294 24.50 -4.14 12.26
N LYS A 295 25.41 -3.96 13.22
CA LYS A 295 26.00 -5.09 13.94
C LYS A 295 24.91 -5.87 14.66
N GLU A 296 24.03 -5.20 15.42
CA GLU A 296 22.88 -5.82 16.06
C GLU A 296 21.91 -6.43 15.03
N PHE A 297 21.61 -5.71 13.94
CA PHE A 297 20.79 -6.24 12.87
C PHE A 297 21.38 -7.53 12.26
N LEU A 298 22.70 -7.64 12.15
CA LEU A 298 23.36 -8.82 11.61
C LEU A 298 23.65 -9.89 12.67
N SER A 299 23.68 -9.53 13.96
CA SER A 299 24.11 -10.43 15.05
C SER A 299 22.96 -10.96 15.92
N GLU A 300 21.83 -10.27 16.00
CA GLU A 300 20.69 -10.79 16.75
C GLU A 300 19.97 -11.87 15.93
N ASP A 301 19.85 -13.04 16.53
CA ASP A 301 18.88 -14.03 16.10
C ASP A 301 17.48 -13.48 16.36
N LEU A 302 16.71 -13.25 15.29
CA LEU A 302 15.33 -12.83 15.45
C LEU A 302 14.48 -14.07 15.77
N HIS A 303 13.76 -14.02 16.89
CA HIS A 303 12.72 -14.99 17.19
C HIS A 303 11.34 -14.37 16.94
N ILE A 304 10.44 -15.14 16.34
CA ILE A 304 9.04 -14.77 16.31
C ILE A 304 8.42 -15.06 17.67
N THR A 305 7.89 -14.03 18.33
CA THR A 305 7.24 -14.19 19.64
C THR A 305 6.10 -15.21 19.55
N GLY A 306 6.12 -16.21 20.44
CA GLY A 306 5.19 -17.34 20.40
C GLY A 306 5.74 -18.57 19.66
N TYR A 307 6.94 -18.48 19.06
CA TYR A 307 7.67 -19.58 18.44
C TYR A 307 9.05 -19.74 19.06
N LYS A 308 9.60 -20.95 18.93
CA LYS A 308 10.96 -21.29 19.40
C LYS A 308 12.00 -21.29 18.28
N LYS A 309 11.58 -21.19 17.02
CA LYS A 309 12.46 -21.22 15.85
C LYS A 309 12.94 -19.82 15.50
N ASP A 310 14.18 -19.75 15.05
CA ASP A 310 14.82 -18.53 14.59
C ASP A 310 14.41 -18.25 13.14
N ILE A 311 14.42 -16.99 12.75
CA ILE A 311 14.25 -16.59 11.36
C ILE A 311 15.52 -15.93 10.84
N ALA A 312 15.85 -16.22 9.58
CA ALA A 312 16.88 -15.46 8.90
C ALA A 312 16.31 -14.09 8.53
N ARG A 313 17.10 -13.05 8.82
CA ARG A 313 16.77 -11.68 8.47
C ARG A 313 16.86 -11.46 6.96
N ASN A 314 15.95 -10.65 6.44
CA ASN A 314 16.02 -10.18 5.06
C ASN A 314 16.92 -8.94 5.01
N ASN A 315 18.13 -9.05 4.44
CA ASN A 315 19.06 -7.93 4.33
C ASN A 315 18.43 -6.73 3.58
N CYS A 316 17.52 -6.96 2.63
CA CYS A 316 16.83 -5.88 1.93
C CYS A 316 15.86 -5.08 2.81
N SER A 317 15.62 -5.48 4.06
CA SER A 317 14.90 -4.65 5.04
C SER A 317 15.69 -3.38 5.41
N LEU A 318 17.03 -3.45 5.37
CA LEU A 318 17.93 -2.31 5.59
C LEU A 318 18.06 -1.41 4.36
N PHE A 319 17.54 -1.81 3.20
CA PHE A 319 17.67 -1.09 1.94
C PHE A 319 17.26 0.38 2.06
N GLY A 320 16.08 0.64 2.62
CA GLY A 320 15.58 2.01 2.78
C GLY A 320 16.43 2.86 3.73
N VAL A 321 17.10 2.26 4.72
CA VAL A 321 18.03 2.99 5.59
C VAL A 321 19.34 3.28 4.84
N CYS A 322 19.88 2.26 4.17
CA CYS A 322 21.10 2.34 3.36
C CYS A 322 21.01 3.35 2.21
N GLU A 323 19.90 3.36 1.47
CA GLU A 323 19.68 4.29 0.35
C GLU A 323 19.61 5.74 0.85
N ASN A 324 18.88 5.98 1.94
CA ASN A 324 18.45 7.33 2.30
C ASN A 324 19.36 8.04 3.31
N TYR A 325 19.82 7.32 4.34
CA TYR A 325 20.56 7.94 5.43
C TYR A 325 22.08 7.78 5.26
N LEU A 326 22.55 6.71 4.61
CA LEU A 326 23.96 6.32 4.68
C LEU A 326 24.79 6.64 3.47
N LEU A 327 24.25 6.42 2.27
CA LEU A 327 24.94 6.86 1.06
C LEU A 327 25.10 8.37 1.04
N LEU A 328 24.11 9.10 1.57
CA LEU A 328 24.00 10.53 1.42
C LEU A 328 24.50 11.33 2.62
N HIS A 329 24.61 10.79 3.84
CA HIS A 329 24.85 11.65 5.01
C HIS A 329 25.76 11.10 6.12
N CYS A 330 26.03 9.79 6.18
CA CYS A 330 26.90 9.22 7.22
C CYS A 330 28.36 9.10 6.73
N ARG A 331 29.38 9.20 7.61
CA ARG A 331 30.80 9.24 7.20
C ARG A 331 31.55 7.88 7.18
N ASN A 332 31.02 6.82 7.79
CA ASN A 332 31.75 5.54 7.91
C ASN A 332 31.85 4.78 6.57
N GLN A 333 33.07 4.54 6.10
CA GLN A 333 33.34 3.89 4.81
C GLN A 333 32.99 2.40 4.76
N THR A 334 33.22 1.63 5.83
CA THR A 334 32.89 0.19 5.87
C THR A 334 31.40 -0.02 5.69
N THR A 335 30.62 0.79 6.40
CA THR A 335 29.17 0.84 6.34
C THR A 335 28.67 1.31 4.98
N LYS A 336 29.28 2.34 4.38
CA LYS A 336 28.99 2.75 3.00
C LYS A 336 29.19 1.61 2.01
N ASN A 337 30.28 0.84 2.15
CA ASN A 337 30.56 -0.28 1.26
C ASN A 337 29.52 -1.41 1.41
N PHE A 338 29.14 -1.74 2.65
CA PHE A 338 28.06 -2.69 2.91
C PHE A 338 26.74 -2.24 2.27
N CYS A 339 26.32 -0.98 2.52
CA CYS A 339 25.11 -0.43 1.93
C CYS A 339 25.15 -0.37 0.40
N LYS A 340 26.30 -0.07 -0.22
CA LYS A 340 26.44 -0.15 -1.69
C LYS A 340 26.21 -1.55 -2.22
N SER A 341 26.74 -2.57 -1.55
CA SER A 341 26.52 -3.97 -1.91
C SER A 341 25.04 -4.33 -1.80
N LEU A 342 24.43 -3.99 -0.67
CA LEU A 342 23.02 -4.24 -0.37
C LEU A 342 22.10 -3.55 -1.37
N ILE A 343 22.37 -2.28 -1.70
CA ILE A 343 21.60 -1.55 -2.71
C ILE A 343 21.73 -2.23 -4.06
N LYS A 344 22.93 -2.62 -4.47
CA LYS A 344 23.14 -3.34 -5.73
C LYS A 344 22.41 -4.68 -5.74
N GLU A 345 22.35 -5.38 -4.62
CA GLU A 345 21.64 -6.66 -4.49
C GLU A 345 20.13 -6.47 -4.59
N CYS A 346 19.58 -5.55 -3.80
CA CYS A 346 18.13 -5.32 -3.69
C CYS A 346 17.53 -4.50 -4.83
N THR A 347 18.34 -3.94 -5.74
CA THR A 347 17.86 -3.15 -6.93
C THR A 347 18.03 -3.88 -8.26
N LYS A 348 18.57 -5.11 -8.26
CA LYS A 348 18.85 -5.86 -9.50
C LYS A 348 17.62 -6.18 -10.36
N GLU A 349 16.42 -6.13 -9.77
CA GLU A 349 15.16 -6.47 -10.44
C GLU A 349 14.14 -5.34 -10.32
N ILE A 350 14.51 -4.14 -10.80
CA ILE A 350 13.47 -3.14 -11.08
C ILE A 350 12.48 -3.77 -12.05
N ASP A 351 11.20 -3.81 -11.67
CA ASP A 351 10.12 -4.29 -12.52
C ASP A 351 10.25 -3.64 -13.90
N PRO A 352 10.56 -4.39 -14.98
CA PRO A 352 10.71 -3.84 -16.32
C PRO A 352 9.48 -3.06 -16.75
N ASP A 353 8.31 -3.44 -16.23
CA ASP A 353 7.01 -2.80 -16.48
C ASP A 353 6.93 -1.38 -15.87
N MET A 354 7.90 -0.96 -15.03
CA MET A 354 8.02 0.38 -14.45
C MET A 354 9.00 1.28 -15.20
N LEU A 355 9.78 0.78 -16.17
CA LEU A 355 10.78 1.56 -16.90
C LEU A 355 10.19 2.73 -17.70
N PHE A 356 8.88 2.70 -17.99
CA PHE A 356 8.17 3.80 -18.63
C PHE A 356 8.24 5.11 -17.83
N ILE A 357 8.50 5.04 -16.52
CA ILE A 357 8.68 6.22 -15.66
C ILE A 357 9.76 7.15 -16.20
N ASN A 358 10.81 6.59 -16.82
CA ASN A 358 11.88 7.38 -17.43
C ASN A 358 11.41 8.22 -18.63
N ASN A 359 10.27 7.88 -19.22
CA ASN A 359 9.67 8.59 -20.34
C ASN A 359 8.65 9.65 -19.88
N LEU A 360 8.30 9.69 -18.59
CA LEU A 360 7.35 10.66 -18.05
C LEU A 360 7.89 12.08 -18.16
N SER A 361 7.02 12.99 -18.59
CA SER A 361 7.33 14.42 -18.64
C SER A 361 7.44 14.99 -17.23
N LEU A 362 8.64 15.44 -16.87
CA LEU A 362 8.87 16.16 -15.61
C LEU A 362 8.66 17.68 -15.73
N GLY A 363 8.39 18.20 -16.93
CA GLY A 363 8.17 19.63 -17.16
C GLY A 363 9.25 20.52 -16.52
N LYS A 364 8.81 21.53 -15.75
CA LYS A 364 9.70 22.44 -15.01
C LYS A 364 10.42 21.79 -13.83
N CYS A 365 9.93 20.65 -13.36
CA CYS A 365 10.52 19.89 -12.26
C CYS A 365 11.64 18.94 -12.71
N ARG A 366 11.93 18.86 -14.02
CA ARG A 366 13.04 18.05 -14.54
C ARG A 366 14.39 18.33 -13.84
N PRO A 367 14.81 19.59 -13.60
CA PRO A 367 16.04 19.87 -12.89
C PRO A 367 16.00 19.37 -11.44
N THR A 368 14.85 19.52 -10.76
CA THR A 368 14.63 19.09 -9.38
C THR A 368 14.82 17.58 -9.19
N PHE A 369 14.39 16.79 -10.16
CA PHE A 369 14.46 15.32 -10.11
C PHE A 369 15.68 14.71 -10.81
N LYS A 370 16.65 15.52 -11.25
CA LYS A 370 17.80 15.04 -12.06
C LYS A 370 18.58 13.89 -11.38
N ASP A 371 18.74 13.96 -10.07
CA ASP A 371 19.52 13.00 -9.28
C ASP A 371 18.63 12.02 -8.49
N ILE A 372 17.33 11.96 -8.83
CA ILE A 372 16.36 11.07 -8.18
C ILE A 372 15.95 9.96 -9.16
N ASN A 373 16.17 8.72 -8.76
CA ASN A 373 15.66 7.56 -9.48
C ASN A 373 14.16 7.38 -9.20
N LEU A 374 13.32 8.05 -9.99
CA LEU A 374 11.86 7.98 -9.89
C LEU A 374 11.31 6.58 -10.16
N THR A 375 11.96 5.80 -11.03
CA THR A 375 11.57 4.42 -11.32
C THR A 375 11.67 3.58 -10.04
N LEU A 376 12.81 3.62 -9.36
CA LEU A 376 13.01 2.94 -8.09
C LEU A 376 12.05 3.43 -7.01
N PHE A 377 11.80 4.75 -6.94
CA PHE A 377 10.85 5.33 -5.98
C PHE A 377 9.45 4.74 -6.13
N PHE A 378 8.86 4.82 -7.33
CA PHE A 378 7.50 4.32 -7.55
C PHE A 378 7.41 2.78 -7.50
N SER A 379 8.46 2.06 -7.91
CA SER A 379 8.55 0.62 -7.68
C SER A 379 8.46 0.30 -6.18
N ASN A 380 9.22 1.02 -5.33
CA ASN A 380 9.17 0.85 -3.89
C ASN A 380 7.80 1.19 -3.29
N GLU A 381 7.16 2.28 -3.73
CA GLU A 381 5.81 2.62 -3.27
C GLU A 381 4.80 1.50 -3.55
N ARG A 382 4.93 0.91 -4.74
CA ARG A 382 4.04 -0.16 -5.21
C ARG A 382 4.30 -1.47 -4.48
N GLU A 383 5.55 -1.89 -4.36
CA GLU A 383 5.93 -3.07 -3.57
C GLU A 383 5.46 -2.92 -2.13
N ASN A 384 5.61 -1.72 -1.54
CA ASN A 384 5.14 -1.43 -0.19
C ASN A 384 3.62 -1.18 -0.09
N SER A 385 2.88 -1.27 -1.20
CA SER A 385 1.42 -1.09 -1.25
C SER A 385 0.93 0.23 -0.66
N VAL A 386 1.73 1.28 -0.84
CA VAL A 386 1.40 2.66 -0.46
C VAL A 386 1.27 3.58 -1.67
N SER A 387 1.57 3.09 -2.88
CA SER A 387 1.38 3.82 -4.13
C SER A 387 -0.09 4.14 -4.38
N LEU A 388 -0.38 5.43 -4.53
CA LEU A 388 -1.71 5.97 -4.79
C LEU A 388 -1.61 7.07 -5.87
N PRO A 389 -2.63 7.21 -6.75
CA PRO A 389 -2.63 8.17 -7.86
C PRO A 389 -3.02 9.59 -7.38
N TYR A 390 -2.26 10.15 -6.45
CA TYR A 390 -2.56 11.43 -5.83
C TYR A 390 -2.60 12.58 -6.84
N LYS A 391 -3.52 13.54 -6.62
CA LYS A 391 -3.61 14.77 -7.40
C LYS A 391 -2.95 15.93 -6.66
N ASN A 392 -2.77 17.04 -7.37
CA ASN A 392 -2.53 18.31 -6.68
C ASN A 392 -3.73 18.62 -5.77
N PRO A 393 -3.50 19.02 -4.51
CA PRO A 393 -4.57 19.32 -3.59
C PRO A 393 -5.42 20.51 -4.06
N TYR A 394 -6.73 20.40 -3.87
CA TYR A 394 -7.66 21.50 -4.11
C TYR A 394 -7.39 22.66 -3.15
N LEU A 395 -7.64 23.89 -3.61
CA LEU A 395 -7.47 25.12 -2.83
C LEU A 395 -8.15 25.04 -1.46
N THR A 396 -9.40 24.60 -1.40
CA THR A 396 -10.16 24.50 -0.15
C THR A 396 -9.48 23.56 0.86
N LEU A 397 -8.92 22.43 0.42
CA LEU A 397 -8.19 21.50 1.31
C LEU A 397 -6.91 22.14 1.85
N LEU A 398 -6.16 22.85 1.01
CA LEU A 398 -4.98 23.59 1.42
C LEU A 398 -5.32 24.69 2.45
N ILE A 399 -6.40 25.43 2.24
CA ILE A 399 -6.87 26.46 3.18
C ILE A 399 -7.30 25.83 4.51
N ILE A 400 -8.07 24.73 4.50
CA ILE A 400 -8.49 24.02 5.71
C ILE A 400 -7.26 23.56 6.50
N PHE A 401 -6.32 22.90 5.82
CA PHE A 401 -5.13 22.39 6.45
C PHE A 401 -4.26 23.52 7.02
N GLY A 402 -3.93 24.54 6.22
CA GLY A 402 -3.17 25.71 6.67
C GLY A 402 -3.84 26.45 7.82
N THR A 403 -5.18 26.56 7.80
CA THR A 403 -5.98 27.13 8.90
C THR A 403 -5.84 26.30 10.18
N SER A 404 -5.81 24.98 10.06
CA SER A 404 -5.70 24.06 11.21
C SER A 404 -4.37 24.20 11.96
N LEU A 405 -3.30 24.55 11.24
CA LEU A 405 -1.97 24.78 11.81
C LEU A 405 -1.89 26.09 12.63
N ILE A 406 -2.84 27.02 12.44
CA ILE A 406 -2.85 28.29 13.18
C ILE A 406 -3.32 28.07 14.63
N ARG A 407 -2.38 28.20 15.57
CA ARG A 407 -2.65 28.10 17.02
C ARG A 407 -3.48 29.27 17.58
N ARG A 408 -3.43 30.46 16.96
CA ARG A 408 -4.05 31.70 17.47
C ARG A 408 -5.37 32.04 16.78
N GLY A 409 -6.48 31.99 17.50
CA GLY A 409 -7.81 32.42 17.01
C GLY A 409 -8.90 31.67 17.75
N SER A 410 -10.03 32.32 18.01
CA SER A 410 -11.13 31.72 18.78
C SER A 410 -12.03 30.81 17.92
N SER A 411 -12.06 31.03 16.60
CA SER A 411 -12.84 30.27 15.61
C SER A 411 -12.00 29.88 14.38
N LEU A 412 -12.45 28.90 13.57
CA LEU A 412 -11.74 28.53 12.32
C LEU A 412 -11.79 29.67 11.31
N LYS A 413 -12.87 30.45 11.27
CA LYS A 413 -12.96 31.67 10.48
C LYS A 413 -11.84 32.67 10.77
N GLU A 414 -11.58 32.98 12.05
CA GLU A 414 -10.50 33.89 12.44
C GLU A 414 -9.12 33.32 12.09
N LYS A 415 -8.93 32.02 12.33
CA LYS A 415 -7.68 31.33 11.98
C LYS A 415 -7.43 31.35 10.47
N CYS A 416 -8.48 31.15 9.67
CA CYS A 416 -8.42 31.20 8.21
C CYS A 416 -8.03 32.59 7.72
N LYS A 417 -8.65 33.66 8.24
CA LYS A 417 -8.27 35.03 7.89
C LYS A 417 -6.81 35.31 8.22
N LYS A 418 -6.33 34.89 9.39
CA LYS A 418 -4.91 35.04 9.76
C LYS A 418 -3.98 34.23 8.88
N PHE A 419 -4.34 33.00 8.53
CA PHE A 419 -3.57 32.20 7.58
C PHE A 419 -3.46 32.92 6.24
N LEU A 420 -4.57 33.40 5.68
CA LEU A 420 -4.57 34.12 4.42
C LEU A 420 -3.81 35.46 4.46
N GLU A 421 -3.90 36.19 5.57
CA GLU A 421 -3.22 37.48 5.76
C GLU A 421 -1.70 37.34 5.96
N TYR A 422 -1.25 36.33 6.73
CA TYR A 422 0.14 36.26 7.21
C TYR A 422 0.88 34.97 6.82
N GLY A 423 0.19 33.84 6.72
CA GLY A 423 0.79 32.53 6.43
C GLY A 423 0.75 32.14 4.94
N CYS A 424 -0.09 32.79 4.15
CA CYS A 424 -0.28 32.45 2.73
C CYS A 424 0.96 32.85 1.90
N THR A 425 1.51 34.04 2.17
CA THR A 425 2.66 34.60 1.44
C THR A 425 3.96 33.84 1.69
N THR A 426 4.12 33.19 2.86
CA THR A 426 5.31 32.36 3.15
C THR A 426 5.33 31.05 2.36
N HIS A 427 4.20 30.67 1.76
CA HIS A 427 4.06 29.46 0.94
C HIS A 427 3.79 29.81 -0.54
N GLU A 428 4.05 31.05 -0.93
CA GLU A 428 3.99 31.45 -2.33
C GLU A 428 4.98 30.60 -3.14
N HIS A 429 4.56 30.16 -4.32
CA HIS A 429 5.26 29.26 -5.26
C HIS A 429 5.36 27.80 -4.82
N VAL A 430 5.06 27.47 -3.57
CA VAL A 430 5.00 26.09 -3.06
C VAL A 430 3.74 25.39 -3.55
N PHE A 431 2.60 26.10 -3.51
CA PHE A 431 1.29 25.57 -3.85
C PHE A 431 0.64 26.43 -4.94
N PRO A 432 0.76 26.06 -6.24
CA PRO A 432 0.26 26.88 -7.35
C PRO A 432 -1.22 27.26 -7.23
N ASN A 433 -2.05 26.37 -6.69
CA ASN A 433 -3.48 26.59 -6.48
C ASN A 433 -3.77 27.62 -5.38
N LEU A 434 -2.87 27.76 -4.39
CA LEU A 434 -2.97 28.70 -3.29
C LEU A 434 -2.40 30.08 -3.65
N ASP A 435 -1.33 30.13 -4.45
CA ASP A 435 -0.63 31.36 -4.88
C ASP A 435 -1.57 32.44 -5.40
N ALA A 436 -2.42 32.10 -6.37
CA ALA A 436 -3.33 33.06 -7.00
C ALA A 436 -4.33 33.62 -5.98
N TYR A 437 -4.78 32.78 -5.05
CA TYR A 437 -5.72 33.15 -4.02
C TYR A 437 -5.06 34.06 -2.96
N CYS A 438 -3.84 33.72 -2.49
CA CYS A 438 -3.06 34.57 -1.58
C CYS A 438 -2.88 35.99 -2.13
N LYS A 439 -2.52 36.12 -3.41
CA LYS A 439 -2.28 37.42 -4.06
C LYS A 439 -3.52 38.29 -4.15
N SER A 440 -4.67 37.66 -4.29
CA SER A 440 -5.95 38.36 -4.41
C SER A 440 -6.41 39.01 -3.10
N LYS A 441 -5.81 38.64 -1.96
CA LYS A 441 -6.20 39.05 -0.59
C LYS A 441 -7.68 38.84 -0.27
N ARG A 442 -8.33 37.91 -0.99
CA ARG A 442 -9.71 37.52 -0.74
C ARG A 442 -9.77 36.61 0.49
N THR A 443 -10.87 36.67 1.22
CA THR A 443 -11.12 35.85 2.41
C THR A 443 -12.51 35.22 2.39
N ASP A 444 -13.16 35.15 1.23
CA ASP A 444 -14.52 34.65 1.06
C ASP A 444 -14.63 33.16 1.41
N GLU A 445 -13.60 32.36 1.11
CA GLU A 445 -13.50 30.97 1.56
C GLU A 445 -13.57 30.81 3.11
N CYS A 446 -13.21 31.85 3.88
CA CYS A 446 -13.25 31.79 5.34
C CYS A 446 -14.64 32.02 5.93
N ASP A 447 -15.56 32.67 5.20
CA ASP A 447 -16.80 33.19 5.80
C ASP A 447 -17.78 32.08 6.21
N ASN A 448 -17.74 30.93 5.54
CA ASN A 448 -18.57 29.75 5.82
C ASN A 448 -17.76 28.53 6.28
N LEU A 449 -16.47 28.70 6.60
CA LEU A 449 -15.54 27.60 6.83
C LEU A 449 -15.96 26.72 8.02
N ASP A 450 -16.38 27.32 9.14
CA ASP A 450 -16.83 26.58 10.33
C ASP A 450 -18.01 25.65 10.00
N LYS A 451 -19.02 26.16 9.28
CA LYS A 451 -20.19 25.37 8.87
C LYS A 451 -19.81 24.28 7.88
N SER A 452 -19.01 24.61 6.87
CA SER A 452 -18.59 23.67 5.83
C SER A 452 -17.75 22.52 6.42
N ILE A 453 -16.82 22.83 7.32
CA ILE A 453 -16.03 21.82 8.02
C ILE A 453 -16.93 20.95 8.90
N ASN A 454 -17.85 21.53 9.68
CA ASN A 454 -18.74 20.76 10.52
C ASN A 454 -19.62 19.79 9.71
N ASP A 455 -20.24 20.27 8.63
CA ASP A 455 -21.04 19.44 7.72
C ASP A 455 -20.19 18.32 7.09
N THR A 456 -18.95 18.64 6.71
CA THR A 456 -17.99 17.66 6.16
C THR A 456 -17.59 16.62 7.20
N CYS A 457 -17.26 17.02 8.43
CA CYS A 457 -16.90 16.11 9.51
C CYS A 457 -18.04 15.12 9.82
N ILE A 458 -19.30 15.60 9.85
CA ILE A 458 -20.48 14.74 10.07
C ILE A 458 -20.63 13.74 8.92
N ASN A 459 -20.49 14.20 7.68
CA ASN A 459 -20.61 13.35 6.49
C ASN A 459 -19.48 12.33 6.39
N LEU A 460 -18.23 12.71 6.67
CA LEU A 460 -17.08 11.80 6.71
C LEU A 460 -17.27 10.73 7.78
N ASN A 461 -17.64 11.14 9.01
CA ASN A 461 -17.89 10.20 10.09
C ASN A 461 -18.96 9.19 9.71
N LYS A 462 -20.10 9.66 9.19
CA LYS A 462 -21.19 8.81 8.71
C LYS A 462 -20.76 7.89 7.55
N THR A 463 -19.91 8.37 6.65
CA THR A 463 -19.40 7.60 5.51
C THR A 463 -18.51 6.45 6.00
N PHE A 464 -17.57 6.73 6.89
CA PHE A 464 -16.72 5.70 7.50
C PHE A 464 -17.53 4.72 8.37
N GLU A 465 -18.54 5.19 9.09
CA GLU A 465 -19.49 4.33 9.81
C GLU A 465 -20.26 3.39 8.89
N ASN A 466 -20.80 3.90 7.79
CA ASN A 466 -21.53 3.10 6.79
C ASN A 466 -20.64 2.07 6.09
N LEU A 467 -19.36 2.39 5.92
CA LEU A 467 -18.36 1.44 5.41
C LEU A 467 -17.97 0.40 6.47
N GLY A 468 -18.39 0.55 7.72
CA GLY A 468 -18.06 -0.34 8.83
C GLY A 468 -16.72 -0.04 9.51
N LEU A 469 -16.09 1.10 9.21
CA LEU A 469 -14.75 1.46 9.72
C LEU A 469 -14.74 1.90 11.20
N THR A 470 -15.88 1.79 11.90
CA THR A 470 -15.98 2.02 13.36
C THR A 470 -15.19 1.02 14.19
N SER A 471 -14.82 -0.11 13.60
CA SER A 471 -14.00 -1.13 14.27
C SER A 471 -12.99 -1.73 13.30
N ALA A 472 -11.87 -2.24 13.85
CA ALA A 472 -10.92 -3.04 13.08
C ALA A 472 -11.56 -4.29 12.46
N ASN A 473 -12.62 -4.80 13.09
CA ASN A 473 -13.43 -5.90 12.58
C ASN A 473 -14.15 -5.55 11.26
N GLY A 474 -14.54 -4.29 11.09
CA GLY A 474 -15.12 -3.83 9.82
C GLY A 474 -14.11 -3.84 8.69
N VAL A 475 -12.87 -3.39 8.94
CA VAL A 475 -11.76 -3.46 7.97
C VAL A 475 -11.59 -4.89 7.44
N TRP A 476 -11.59 -5.86 8.35
CA TRP A 476 -11.49 -7.28 7.98
C TRP A 476 -12.68 -7.76 7.14
N THR A 477 -13.89 -7.44 7.57
CA THR A 477 -15.14 -7.86 6.92
C THR A 477 -15.20 -7.34 5.49
N ILE A 478 -14.83 -6.08 5.27
CA ILE A 478 -14.72 -5.46 3.94
C ILE A 478 -13.73 -6.24 3.07
N LEU A 479 -12.56 -6.54 3.62
CA LEU A 479 -11.46 -7.10 2.85
C LEU A 479 -11.67 -8.57 2.46
N TRP A 480 -12.26 -9.40 3.33
CA TRP A 480 -12.22 -10.86 3.15
C TRP A 480 -13.58 -11.53 2.93
N ASN A 481 -14.67 -10.94 3.44
CA ASN A 481 -15.98 -11.58 3.48
C ASN A 481 -16.95 -11.07 2.40
N SER A 482 -16.63 -9.98 1.71
CA SER A 482 -17.45 -9.44 0.63
C SER A 482 -16.80 -9.64 -0.73
N THR A 483 -17.55 -10.18 -1.69
CA THR A 483 -17.25 -10.06 -3.13
C THR A 483 -17.77 -8.74 -3.70
N ALA A 484 -18.61 -7.99 -2.97
CA ALA A 484 -19.40 -6.87 -3.50
C ALA A 484 -18.97 -5.47 -3.01
N ASN A 485 -18.18 -5.37 -1.93
CA ASN A 485 -17.75 -4.08 -1.38
C ASN A 485 -16.23 -3.90 -1.57
N ILE A 486 -15.81 -3.63 -2.80
CA ILE A 486 -14.42 -3.24 -3.07
C ILE A 486 -14.31 -1.73 -2.92
N ILE A 487 -13.65 -1.32 -1.83
CA ILE A 487 -13.05 0.00 -1.78
C ILE A 487 -11.95 0.03 -2.85
N THR A 488 -12.02 1.01 -3.74
CA THR A 488 -11.17 1.12 -4.92
C THR A 488 -9.86 1.83 -4.61
N THR A 489 -8.83 1.75 -5.48
CA THR A 489 -7.60 2.56 -5.30
C THR A 489 -7.92 4.06 -5.22
N PRO A 490 -8.76 4.62 -6.12
CA PRO A 490 -9.16 6.03 -6.03
C PRO A 490 -9.95 6.36 -4.75
N GLN A 491 -10.79 5.45 -4.24
CA GLN A 491 -11.46 5.67 -2.96
C GLN A 491 -10.46 5.68 -1.80
N CYS A 492 -9.45 4.81 -1.82
CA CYS A 492 -8.36 4.86 -0.85
C CYS A 492 -7.58 6.17 -0.91
N GLN A 493 -7.26 6.67 -2.10
CA GLN A 493 -6.64 7.98 -2.28
C GLN A 493 -7.50 9.08 -1.63
N MET A 494 -8.79 9.14 -1.97
CA MET A 494 -9.73 10.15 -1.46
C MET A 494 -9.84 10.09 0.07
N PHE A 495 -10.07 8.91 0.65
CA PHE A 495 -10.18 8.77 2.10
C PHE A 495 -8.88 9.11 2.83
N MET A 496 -7.72 8.80 2.22
CA MET A 496 -6.42 9.18 2.80
C MET A 496 -6.19 10.69 2.76
N GLU A 497 -6.56 11.36 1.66
CA GLU A 497 -6.53 12.83 1.57
C GLU A 497 -7.46 13.47 2.61
N GLU A 498 -8.71 13.02 2.68
CA GLU A 498 -9.69 13.50 3.66
C GLU A 498 -9.20 13.29 5.09
N CYS A 499 -8.66 12.11 5.39
CA CYS A 499 -8.11 11.85 6.71
C CYS A 499 -6.99 12.81 7.08
N ILE A 500 -6.00 13.04 6.21
CA ILE A 500 -4.88 13.90 6.58
C ILE A 500 -5.28 15.37 6.67
N TYR A 501 -6.10 15.87 5.73
CA TYR A 501 -6.51 17.27 5.75
C TYR A 501 -7.52 17.61 6.85
N PHE A 502 -8.39 16.66 7.24
CA PHE A 502 -9.45 16.91 8.21
C PHE A 502 -9.20 16.35 9.62
N GLU A 503 -8.21 15.48 9.85
CA GLU A 503 -7.92 14.91 11.19
C GLU A 503 -7.64 16.01 12.24
N HIS A 504 -7.07 17.14 11.83
CA HIS A 504 -6.76 18.28 12.72
C HIS A 504 -7.97 19.15 13.08
N VAL A 505 -9.06 19.07 12.32
CA VAL A 505 -10.26 19.92 12.53
C VAL A 505 -11.50 19.13 12.94
N CYS A 506 -11.54 17.82 12.66
CA CYS A 506 -12.64 16.94 13.03
C CYS A 506 -12.31 16.11 14.28
N SER A 507 -12.79 16.55 15.44
CA SER A 507 -12.67 15.83 16.71
C SER A 507 -13.55 14.57 16.73
N GLY A 508 -13.11 13.49 16.09
CA GLY A 508 -13.86 12.22 16.08
C GLY A 508 -13.44 11.22 15.03
N ILE A 509 -12.76 11.67 13.97
CA ILE A 509 -12.40 10.80 12.85
C ILE A 509 -11.03 10.13 13.01
N LYS A 510 -10.23 10.51 14.01
CA LYS A 510 -8.85 10.00 14.18
C LYS A 510 -8.76 8.48 14.21
N SER A 511 -9.60 7.82 15.00
CA SER A 511 -9.63 6.35 15.08
C SER A 511 -10.09 5.70 13.77
N LEU A 512 -11.05 6.32 13.08
CA LEU A 512 -11.55 5.86 11.79
C LEU A 512 -10.46 5.99 10.71
N CYS A 513 -9.68 7.07 10.75
CA CYS A 513 -8.57 7.30 9.84
C CYS A 513 -7.43 6.29 10.02
N GLU A 514 -7.18 5.81 11.23
CA GLU A 514 -6.26 4.69 11.44
C GLU A 514 -6.79 3.40 10.80
N ASN A 515 -8.11 3.17 10.84
CA ASN A 515 -8.73 2.03 10.16
C ASN A 515 -8.70 2.18 8.63
N VAL A 516 -8.84 3.40 8.09
CA VAL A 516 -8.66 3.69 6.65
C VAL A 516 -7.22 3.35 6.22
N LYS A 517 -6.20 3.81 6.97
CA LYS A 517 -4.79 3.48 6.70
C LYS A 517 -4.56 1.97 6.64
N ALA A 518 -5.06 1.24 7.66
CA ALA A 518 -4.96 -0.21 7.73
C ALA A 518 -5.66 -0.92 6.57
N LEU A 519 -6.86 -0.47 6.22
CA LEU A 519 -7.66 -0.99 5.13
C LEU A 519 -6.94 -0.82 3.79
N CYS A 520 -6.52 0.41 3.46
CA CYS A 520 -5.90 0.73 2.18
C CYS A 520 -4.54 0.03 2.01
N TYR A 521 -3.75 -0.05 3.08
CA TYR A 521 -2.52 -0.84 3.10
C TYR A 521 -2.79 -2.32 2.82
N THR A 522 -3.74 -2.94 3.53
CA THR A 522 -4.04 -4.37 3.37
C THR A 522 -4.64 -4.67 2.00
N LEU A 523 -5.45 -3.76 1.45
CA LEU A 523 -5.98 -3.85 0.09
C LEU A 523 -4.86 -3.82 -0.94
N GLY A 524 -3.90 -2.91 -0.80
CA GLY A 524 -2.76 -2.84 -1.69
C GLY A 524 -1.90 -4.10 -1.64
N VAL A 525 -1.68 -4.68 -0.45
CA VAL A 525 -0.96 -5.97 -0.29
C VAL A 525 -1.67 -7.08 -1.07
N LYS A 526 -3.00 -7.17 -0.96
CA LYS A 526 -3.79 -8.14 -1.73
C LYS A 526 -3.65 -7.93 -3.22
N ARG A 527 -3.82 -6.69 -3.69
CA ARG A 527 -3.71 -6.36 -5.12
C ARG A 527 -2.33 -6.71 -5.67
N PHE A 528 -1.27 -6.47 -4.90
CA PHE A 528 0.07 -6.87 -5.27
C PHE A 528 0.17 -8.39 -5.52
N HIS A 529 -0.33 -9.22 -4.60
CA HIS A 529 -0.33 -10.67 -4.79
C HIS A 529 -1.27 -11.15 -5.92
N LEU A 530 -2.42 -10.50 -6.12
CA LEU A 530 -3.30 -10.78 -7.27
C LEU A 530 -2.61 -10.48 -8.60
N ASN A 531 -1.87 -9.36 -8.69
CA ASN A 531 -1.10 -9.01 -9.87
C ASN A 531 -0.01 -10.04 -10.18
N ASN A 532 0.65 -10.59 -9.15
CA ASN A 532 1.63 -11.64 -9.34
C ASN A 532 0.98 -12.94 -9.82
N PHE A 533 -0.13 -13.34 -9.20
CA PHE A 533 -0.91 -14.50 -9.65
C PHE A 533 -1.36 -14.33 -11.10
N TRP A 534 -1.80 -13.13 -11.43
CA TRP A 534 -2.23 -12.75 -12.77
C TRP A 534 -1.13 -12.85 -13.82
N LYS A 535 0.06 -12.32 -13.53
CA LYS A 535 1.22 -12.42 -14.43
C LYS A 535 1.53 -13.89 -14.75
N LYS A 536 1.43 -14.77 -13.75
CA LYS A 536 1.57 -16.23 -13.95
C LYS A 536 0.43 -16.86 -14.74
N LEU A 537 -0.80 -16.40 -14.53
CA LEU A 537 -1.93 -16.83 -15.34
C LEU A 537 -1.75 -16.43 -16.81
N LYS A 538 -1.17 -15.25 -17.05
CA LYS A 538 -0.84 -14.78 -18.39
C LYS A 538 0.21 -15.62 -19.09
N GLU A 539 1.25 -16.02 -18.38
CA GLU A 539 2.30 -16.89 -18.92
C GLU A 539 1.76 -18.27 -19.36
N LYS A 540 0.69 -18.78 -18.71
CA LYS A 540 0.14 -20.12 -18.96
C LYS A 540 -1.01 -20.17 -19.99
N LEU A 541 -1.71 -19.06 -20.21
CA LEU A 541 -2.87 -19.03 -21.10
C LEU A 541 -2.46 -18.65 -22.53
N SER A 542 -3.14 -19.25 -23.51
CA SER A 542 -3.01 -18.80 -24.90
C SER A 542 -3.63 -17.40 -25.08
N PRO A 543 -3.12 -16.55 -25.99
CA PRO A 543 -3.73 -15.25 -26.29
C PRO A 543 -5.21 -15.33 -26.73
N SER A 544 -5.68 -16.49 -27.18
CA SER A 544 -7.09 -16.74 -27.51
C SER A 544 -7.98 -16.98 -26.30
N ASP A 545 -7.50 -17.72 -25.28
CA ASP A 545 -8.26 -18.01 -24.05
C ASP A 545 -8.38 -16.78 -23.15
N PHE A 546 -7.46 -15.82 -23.35
CA PHE A 546 -7.48 -14.50 -22.75
C PHE A 546 -8.72 -13.65 -23.04
N ARG A 547 -9.41 -13.91 -24.17
CA ARG A 547 -10.60 -13.15 -24.56
C ARG A 547 -11.78 -13.32 -23.61
N ILE A 548 -11.73 -14.29 -22.69
CA ILE A 548 -12.77 -14.53 -21.68
C ILE A 548 -12.89 -13.33 -20.72
N PHE A 549 -11.80 -12.61 -20.44
CA PHE A 549 -11.83 -11.41 -19.60
C PHE A 549 -12.23 -10.12 -20.36
N ASN A 550 -12.16 -10.12 -21.69
CA ASN A 550 -12.38 -8.95 -22.54
C ASN A 550 -13.88 -8.63 -22.79
N GLN A 551 -14.81 -9.30 -22.11
CA GLN A 551 -16.24 -9.19 -22.42
C GLN A 551 -16.94 -8.23 -21.46
N SER A 552 -17.18 -7.02 -21.95
CA SER A 552 -17.84 -5.91 -21.25
C SER A 552 -19.26 -6.21 -20.75
N HIS A 553 -19.85 -7.34 -21.14
CA HIS A 553 -21.08 -7.89 -20.59
C HIS A 553 -20.95 -9.41 -20.62
N LEU A 554 -20.78 -10.06 -19.48
CA LEU A 554 -21.00 -11.50 -19.34
C LEU A 554 -22.45 -11.81 -19.75
N PRO A 555 -22.74 -12.55 -20.84
CA PRO A 555 -23.87 -13.44 -20.79
C PRO A 555 -23.53 -14.49 -19.72
N GLN A 556 -24.53 -15.03 -19.02
CA GLN A 556 -24.37 -16.13 -18.05
C GLN A 556 -23.74 -17.42 -18.62
N SER A 557 -23.20 -17.42 -19.85
CA SER A 557 -22.77 -18.59 -20.62
C SER A 557 -21.36 -18.50 -21.22
N SER A 558 -20.52 -17.51 -20.89
CA SER A 558 -19.10 -17.62 -21.25
C SER A 558 -18.49 -18.74 -20.41
N ASP A 559 -18.06 -19.82 -21.04
CA ASP A 559 -17.55 -21.01 -20.37
C ASP A 559 -16.20 -20.72 -19.68
N THR A 560 -16.26 -20.23 -18.45
CA THR A 560 -15.10 -19.95 -17.60
C THR A 560 -14.37 -21.24 -17.18
N SER A 561 -14.90 -22.42 -17.52
CA SER A 561 -14.26 -23.71 -17.23
C SER A 561 -12.88 -23.86 -17.85
N LYS A 562 -12.62 -23.18 -18.98
CA LYS A 562 -11.30 -23.13 -19.61
C LYS A 562 -10.22 -22.51 -18.72
N LEU A 563 -10.62 -21.65 -17.77
CA LEU A 563 -9.71 -21.03 -16.80
C LEU A 563 -9.51 -21.92 -15.56
N HIS A 564 -10.33 -22.95 -15.35
CA HIS A 564 -10.25 -23.77 -14.15
C HIS A 564 -8.91 -24.50 -14.05
N GLN A 565 -8.49 -25.21 -15.10
CA GLN A 565 -7.24 -25.96 -15.07
C GLN A 565 -6.01 -25.05 -14.93
N PRO A 566 -5.85 -23.96 -15.71
CA PRO A 566 -4.76 -23.01 -15.52
C PRO A 566 -4.69 -22.44 -14.09
N ILE A 567 -5.83 -22.11 -13.49
CA ILE A 567 -5.88 -21.61 -12.11
C ILE A 567 -5.47 -22.70 -11.11
N LEU A 568 -5.94 -23.94 -11.30
CA LEU A 568 -5.52 -25.08 -10.48
C LEU A 568 -4.01 -25.33 -10.60
N ASP A 569 -3.45 -25.23 -11.81
CA ASP A 569 -2.01 -25.40 -12.07
C ASP A 569 -1.18 -24.33 -11.36
N ILE A 570 -1.60 -23.07 -11.42
CA ILE A 570 -0.91 -21.97 -10.73
C ILE A 570 -1.09 -22.09 -9.23
N CYS A 571 -2.27 -22.47 -8.75
CA CYS A 571 -2.47 -22.69 -7.32
C CYS A 571 -1.60 -23.84 -6.80
N ALA A 572 -1.49 -24.95 -7.52
CA ALA A 572 -0.59 -26.05 -7.15
C ALA A 572 0.87 -25.60 -7.07
N GLU A 573 1.33 -24.80 -8.03
CA GLU A 573 2.72 -24.33 -8.12
C GLU A 573 3.04 -23.17 -7.15
N PHE A 574 2.21 -22.13 -7.14
CA PHE A 574 2.45 -20.85 -6.48
C PHE A 574 1.62 -20.61 -5.21
N GLY A 575 0.56 -21.39 -4.97
CA GLY A 575 -0.30 -21.19 -3.80
C GLY A 575 0.45 -21.30 -2.47
N GLY A 576 1.53 -22.07 -2.41
CA GLY A 576 2.37 -22.23 -1.21
C GLY A 576 3.35 -21.08 -0.94
N THR A 577 3.40 -20.04 -1.77
CA THR A 577 4.46 -19.02 -1.71
C THR A 577 4.24 -17.92 -0.66
N ASN A 578 3.00 -17.67 -0.24
CA ASN A 578 2.68 -16.74 0.85
C ASN A 578 1.27 -17.04 1.39
N GLU A 579 0.95 -16.48 2.55
CA GLU A 579 -0.30 -16.73 3.26
C GLU A 579 -1.55 -16.22 2.52
N VAL A 580 -1.41 -15.15 1.73
CA VAL A 580 -2.52 -14.57 0.96
C VAL A 580 -2.91 -15.50 -0.20
N LEU A 581 -1.93 -15.90 -1.02
CA LEU A 581 -2.15 -16.83 -2.14
C LEU A 581 -2.58 -18.21 -1.64
N PHE A 582 -1.98 -18.69 -0.54
CA PHE A 582 -2.35 -19.97 0.07
C PHE A 582 -3.84 -20.02 0.35
N ARG A 583 -4.35 -18.97 1.02
CA ARG A 583 -5.76 -18.88 1.38
C ARG A 583 -6.68 -18.76 0.18
N TRP A 584 -6.31 -18.00 -0.85
CA TRP A 584 -7.13 -17.94 -2.06
C TRP A 584 -7.16 -19.26 -2.81
N CYS A 585 -6.05 -19.98 -2.84
CA CYS A 585 -5.95 -21.29 -3.49
C CYS A 585 -6.66 -22.43 -2.73
N LEU A 586 -7.19 -22.19 -1.53
CA LEU A 586 -8.14 -23.11 -0.89
C LEU A 586 -9.49 -23.17 -1.63
N HIS A 587 -9.82 -22.13 -2.40
CA HIS A 587 -11.04 -22.07 -3.21
C HIS A 587 -10.71 -21.55 -4.61
N PRO A 588 -9.96 -22.30 -5.44
CA PRO A 588 -9.44 -21.80 -6.70
C PRO A 588 -10.55 -21.50 -7.73
N THR A 589 -11.55 -22.37 -7.82
CA THR A 589 -12.65 -22.34 -8.80
C THR A 589 -13.99 -22.63 -8.10
N PRO A 590 -15.14 -22.44 -8.77
CA PRO A 590 -16.43 -22.89 -8.25
C PRO A 590 -16.39 -24.36 -7.84
N ASN A 591 -16.82 -24.62 -6.62
CA ASN A 591 -16.81 -25.97 -6.06
C ASN A 591 -18.11 -26.71 -6.38
N HIS A 592 -17.97 -27.91 -6.95
CA HIS A 592 -19.07 -28.85 -7.13
C HIS A 592 -18.73 -30.19 -6.45
N PRO A 593 -19.50 -30.61 -5.43
CA PRO A 593 -20.53 -29.83 -4.72
C PRO A 593 -19.91 -28.65 -3.93
N PRO A 594 -20.68 -27.58 -3.65
CA PRO A 594 -20.21 -26.48 -2.82
C PRO A 594 -19.88 -26.96 -1.39
N PRO A 595 -19.15 -26.17 -0.59
CA PRO A 595 -18.98 -26.44 0.82
C PRO A 595 -20.33 -26.63 1.53
N PRO A 596 -20.39 -27.38 2.65
CA PRO A 596 -21.62 -27.57 3.41
C PRO A 596 -22.33 -26.24 3.69
N ALA A 597 -23.66 -26.19 3.54
CA ALA A 597 -24.44 -24.95 3.67
C ALA A 597 -24.28 -24.24 5.04
N SER A 598 -23.80 -24.95 6.07
CA SER A 598 -23.46 -24.41 7.38
C SER A 598 -22.14 -23.62 7.44
N ILE A 599 -21.41 -23.55 6.31
CA ILE A 599 -20.11 -22.89 6.15
C ILE A 599 -20.25 -21.85 5.04
N THR A 600 -20.12 -20.58 5.39
CA THR A 600 -20.19 -19.48 4.42
C THR A 600 -18.83 -19.35 3.72
N SER A 601 -18.74 -19.91 2.51
CA SER A 601 -17.51 -19.82 1.73
C SER A 601 -17.25 -18.38 1.30
N PRO A 602 -16.04 -17.82 1.54
CA PRO A 602 -15.58 -16.67 0.78
C PRO A 602 -15.58 -17.08 -0.69
N GLY A 603 -16.13 -16.27 -1.62
CA GLY A 603 -16.18 -16.60 -3.05
C GLY A 603 -14.83 -17.10 -3.60
N ASN A 604 -14.86 -17.90 -4.67
CA ASN A 604 -13.65 -18.54 -5.22
C ASN A 604 -12.68 -17.52 -5.87
N LEU A 605 -11.42 -17.91 -6.03
CA LEU A 605 -10.35 -17.07 -6.58
C LEU A 605 -10.68 -16.60 -8.00
N LEU A 606 -11.27 -17.43 -8.85
CA LEU A 606 -11.70 -17.03 -10.19
C LEU A 606 -12.68 -15.85 -10.15
N ASP A 607 -13.73 -15.93 -9.33
CA ASP A 607 -14.69 -14.82 -9.17
C ASP A 607 -14.01 -13.56 -8.61
N ARG A 608 -13.07 -13.73 -7.68
CA ARG A 608 -12.28 -12.62 -7.11
C ARG A 608 -11.40 -11.94 -8.15
N LEU A 609 -10.75 -12.71 -9.01
CA LEU A 609 -9.94 -12.18 -10.11
C LEU A 609 -10.82 -11.37 -11.06
N PHE A 610 -11.95 -11.93 -11.52
CA PHE A 610 -12.89 -11.19 -12.37
C PHE A 610 -13.38 -9.90 -11.73
N HIS A 611 -13.75 -9.96 -10.45
CA HIS A 611 -14.26 -8.80 -9.73
C HIS A 611 -13.17 -7.74 -9.52
N ASP A 612 -11.94 -8.12 -9.15
CA ASP A 612 -10.82 -7.18 -8.99
C ASP A 612 -10.44 -6.53 -10.34
N PHE A 613 -10.33 -7.29 -11.42
CA PHE A 613 -10.04 -6.72 -12.75
C PHE A 613 -11.15 -5.80 -13.24
N SER A 614 -12.41 -6.19 -13.06
CA SER A 614 -13.55 -5.36 -13.46
C SER A 614 -13.59 -4.06 -12.65
N ALA A 615 -13.32 -4.12 -11.35
CA ALA A 615 -13.22 -2.94 -10.49
C ALA A 615 -12.08 -2.02 -10.94
N ARG A 616 -10.88 -2.55 -11.17
CA ARG A 616 -9.70 -1.80 -11.63
C ARG A 616 -9.90 -1.19 -13.00
N TYR A 617 -10.49 -1.92 -13.95
CA TYR A 617 -10.87 -1.38 -15.25
C TYR A 617 -11.88 -0.25 -15.12
N GLY A 618 -12.90 -0.42 -14.27
CA GLY A 618 -13.87 0.63 -13.96
C GLY A 618 -13.22 1.86 -13.32
N ASP A 619 -12.26 1.66 -12.41
CA ASP A 619 -11.50 2.72 -11.76
C ASP A 619 -10.63 3.50 -12.74
N LEU A 620 -9.84 2.78 -13.55
CA LEU A 620 -9.02 3.37 -14.58
C LEU A 620 -9.88 4.17 -15.56
N LYS A 621 -11.00 3.60 -16.03
CA LYS A 621 -11.94 4.31 -16.91
C LYS A 621 -12.53 5.56 -16.25
N ARG A 622 -12.91 5.51 -14.97
CA ARG A 622 -13.41 6.67 -14.23
C ARG A 622 -12.33 7.73 -14.04
N GLY A 623 -11.11 7.33 -13.67
CA GLY A 623 -9.98 8.23 -13.51
C GLY A 623 -9.65 8.97 -14.81
N LEU A 624 -9.73 8.27 -15.94
CA LEU A 624 -9.46 8.80 -17.28
C LEU A 624 -10.56 9.73 -17.85
N LEU A 625 -11.78 9.72 -17.30
CA LEU A 625 -12.88 10.57 -17.79
C LEU A 625 -12.78 12.03 -17.32
N TYR A 626 -11.89 12.34 -16.37
CA TYR A 626 -11.74 13.67 -15.76
C TYR A 626 -10.38 14.33 -16.06
N VAL A 627 -9.74 13.97 -17.18
CA VAL A 627 -8.48 14.59 -17.63
C VAL A 627 -8.77 15.94 -18.34
N SER A 628 -9.47 16.85 -17.65
CA SER A 628 -9.53 18.25 -18.08
C SER A 628 -8.24 19.00 -17.73
N GLU A 629 -7.49 18.46 -16.76
CA GLU A 629 -6.17 18.93 -16.36
C GLU A 629 -5.11 17.86 -16.71
N PRO A 630 -3.87 18.27 -17.00
CA PRO A 630 -2.78 17.33 -17.21
C PRO A 630 -2.55 16.43 -15.98
N PRO A 631 -2.39 15.10 -16.14
CA PRO A 631 -2.20 14.19 -15.01
C PRO A 631 -0.88 14.50 -14.29
N THR A 632 -0.88 14.35 -12.96
CA THR A 632 0.34 14.49 -12.15
C THR A 632 1.29 13.30 -12.35
N LEU A 633 2.54 13.43 -11.86
CA LEU A 633 3.55 12.37 -11.98
C LEU A 633 3.11 11.05 -11.30
N THR A 634 2.45 11.13 -10.16
CA THR A 634 1.94 9.98 -9.40
C THR A 634 0.73 9.34 -10.07
N GLU A 635 -0.17 10.14 -10.65
CA GLU A 635 -1.24 9.64 -11.53
C GLU A 635 -0.66 8.94 -12.75
N CYS A 636 0.35 9.51 -13.41
CA CYS A 636 1.02 8.87 -14.53
C CYS A 636 1.69 7.56 -14.12
N ALA A 637 2.47 7.54 -13.03
CA ALA A 637 3.14 6.33 -12.55
C ALA A 637 2.14 5.23 -12.17
N SER A 638 0.99 5.59 -11.60
CA SER A 638 -0.03 4.62 -11.19
C SER A 638 -0.89 4.16 -12.38
N TYR A 639 -1.47 5.09 -13.14
CA TYR A 639 -2.44 4.78 -14.18
C TYR A 639 -1.81 4.25 -15.45
N VAL A 640 -0.60 4.69 -15.85
CA VAL A 640 0.09 4.09 -17.01
C VAL A 640 0.50 2.66 -16.68
N TYR A 641 0.98 2.41 -15.46
CA TYR A 641 1.24 1.05 -15.01
C TYR A 641 -0.03 0.17 -15.05
N GLU A 642 -1.13 0.66 -14.49
CA GLU A 642 -2.42 -0.04 -14.54
C GLU A 642 -2.90 -0.24 -15.98
N CYS A 643 -2.68 0.75 -16.85
CA CYS A 643 -2.93 0.65 -18.29
C CYS A 643 -2.13 -0.49 -18.92
N HIS A 644 -0.82 -0.57 -18.73
CA HIS A 644 -0.01 -1.68 -19.21
C HIS A 644 -0.46 -3.03 -18.62
N SER A 645 -0.84 -3.05 -17.33
CA SER A 645 -1.31 -4.27 -16.65
C SER A 645 -2.67 -4.76 -17.16
N LEU A 646 -3.54 -3.87 -17.63
CA LEU A 646 -4.92 -4.17 -18.01
C LEU A 646 -5.17 -4.14 -19.53
N SER A 647 -4.30 -3.52 -20.34
CA SER A 647 -4.45 -3.38 -21.80
C SER A 647 -4.48 -4.73 -22.52
N ASP A 648 -3.77 -5.72 -21.99
CA ASP A 648 -3.80 -7.10 -22.48
C ASP A 648 -5.11 -7.84 -22.13
N ILE A 649 -5.86 -7.33 -21.14
CA ILE A 649 -7.11 -7.92 -20.64
C ILE A 649 -8.31 -7.33 -21.38
N PHE A 650 -8.34 -6.01 -21.45
CA PHE A 650 -9.45 -5.24 -21.98
C PHE A 650 -8.98 -4.49 -23.23
N LYS A 651 -9.21 -5.09 -24.40
CA LYS A 651 -8.83 -4.52 -25.71
C LYS A 651 -9.52 -3.18 -26.01
N ASN A 652 -10.54 -2.81 -25.23
CA ASN A 652 -11.30 -1.57 -25.36
C ASN A 652 -10.77 -0.42 -24.48
N ILE A 653 -9.63 -0.53 -23.79
CA ILE A 653 -9.02 0.61 -23.09
C ILE A 653 -8.30 1.53 -24.10
N THR A 654 -9.04 2.15 -25.02
CA THR A 654 -8.52 3.10 -26.02
C THR A 654 -7.93 4.37 -25.40
N ASN A 655 -8.23 4.67 -24.13
CA ASN A 655 -7.74 5.88 -23.46
C ASN A 655 -6.34 5.71 -22.84
N CYS A 656 -5.74 4.50 -22.84
CA CYS A 656 -4.40 4.31 -22.31
C CYS A 656 -3.34 5.02 -23.15
N THR A 657 -3.44 4.96 -24.48
CA THR A 657 -2.54 5.70 -25.37
C THR A 657 -2.69 7.22 -25.17
N MET A 658 -3.90 7.73 -24.98
CA MET A 658 -4.11 9.16 -24.67
C MET A 658 -3.50 9.56 -23.31
N LEU A 659 -3.60 8.70 -22.30
CA LEU A 659 -2.95 8.91 -21.01
C LEU A 659 -1.43 8.90 -21.16
N GLU A 660 -0.88 7.89 -21.83
CA GLU A 660 0.55 7.78 -22.10
C GLU A 660 1.06 9.00 -22.87
N GLU A 661 0.35 9.42 -23.92
CA GLU A 661 0.65 10.65 -24.65
C GLU A 661 0.62 11.86 -23.71
N ALA A 662 -0.42 12.04 -22.90
CA ALA A 662 -0.50 13.15 -21.94
C ALA A 662 0.63 13.11 -20.91
N CYS A 663 1.03 11.93 -20.46
CA CYS A 663 2.09 11.71 -19.50
C CYS A 663 3.50 11.88 -20.10
N TYR A 664 3.70 11.60 -21.39
CA TYR A 664 5.01 11.68 -22.06
C TYR A 664 5.24 13.01 -22.79
N SER A 665 4.20 13.66 -23.32
CA SER A 665 4.32 14.76 -24.28
C SER A 665 4.57 16.15 -23.69
N GLY A 666 4.91 16.25 -22.41
CA GLY A 666 5.30 17.53 -21.82
C GLY A 666 4.11 18.31 -21.26
N HIS A 667 4.15 18.63 -19.96
CA HIS A 667 3.32 19.70 -19.42
C HIS A 667 3.70 21.04 -20.08
N ILE A 668 3.02 21.41 -21.16
CA ILE A 668 2.95 22.80 -21.58
C ILE A 668 2.06 23.51 -20.55
N ASN A 669 2.72 24.05 -19.53
CA ASN A 669 2.29 25.17 -18.70
C ASN A 669 1.31 24.94 -17.52
N TYR A 670 1.87 24.73 -16.33
CA TYR A 670 1.32 25.36 -15.12
C TYR A 670 1.64 26.87 -15.03
N SER A 671 2.47 27.41 -15.95
CA SER A 671 2.79 28.84 -16.03
C SER A 671 2.00 29.67 -17.04
N LYS A 672 1.05 29.10 -17.79
CA LYS A 672 0.19 29.87 -18.72
C LYS A 672 -1.15 30.27 -18.11
N LEU A 673 -1.46 29.83 -16.89
CA LEU A 673 -2.43 30.55 -16.05
C LEU A 673 -1.94 31.97 -15.69
N LYS A 674 -0.68 32.30 -16.00
CA LYS A 674 -0.13 33.65 -15.92
C LYS A 674 -0.52 34.55 -17.11
N ASP A 675 -1.01 33.98 -18.23
CA ASP A 675 -1.32 34.72 -19.46
C ASP A 675 -2.76 34.56 -19.98
N SER A 676 -3.57 33.66 -19.43
CA SER A 676 -5.02 33.69 -19.72
C SER A 676 -5.68 34.76 -18.85
N THR A 677 -5.82 35.96 -19.42
CA THR A 677 -6.87 36.90 -19.04
C THR A 677 -8.22 36.19 -19.11
N LEU A 678 -8.64 35.55 -18.01
CA LEU A 678 -10.06 35.41 -17.68
C LEU A 678 -10.54 36.80 -17.24
N SER A 679 -10.62 37.68 -18.25
CA SER A 679 -11.33 38.93 -18.14
C SER A 679 -12.82 38.61 -18.05
N LYS A 680 -13.44 39.05 -16.95
CA LYS A 680 -14.84 39.53 -16.89
C LYS A 680 -15.81 38.85 -17.88
N SER A 681 -16.57 37.85 -17.43
CA SER A 681 -18.04 37.84 -17.59
C SER A 681 -18.69 36.60 -16.94
N ALA A 682 -19.84 36.86 -16.33
CA ALA A 682 -20.81 36.00 -15.62
C ALA A 682 -20.45 35.58 -14.19
#